data_AF-A0A5P0ZGZ1-F1
#
_entry.id   AF-A0A5P0ZGZ1-F1
#
_cell.length_a   1.000
_cell.length_b   1.000
_cell.length_c   1.000
_cell.angle_alpha   90.00
_cell.angle_beta   90.00
_cell.angle_gamma   90.00
#
_symmetry.space_group_name_H-M   'P 1'
#
loop_
_entity.id
_entity.type
_entity.pdbx_description
1 polymer ?
#
loop_
_entity_poly.entity_id
_entity_poly.type
_entity_poly.pdbx_seq_one_letter_code
_entity_poly.pdbx_strand_id
1 'polypeptide(L)'
;MSLNETKKDEQKRVDNVAEIINDKIQKATDDLAKAHSETGKIERNYGENTKVNTFEVDDQMETNASVQQQKQLVYLAVENENILESNKLKLENLQGSPYFGRIDIVEDGEKDTLYIGTSTLQDDNGDFLIYDWRAPISGIYYNGTLGKVSYPTPTGTAEVDLKRKRQFQIIQNKIKNMFDTNETVGDEILQSVLSEYSDEYLKSIVATIQHEQNTIIRDTHSDVLLVQGVAGSGKTSAILQRVAYLLYHSRSTLSADQIILFSPNRLFSNYISEVLPSLGERNMRQVTLNEFISLRLTGIQVETLFERYEKDERNLPETMVNMRLYKESADFLTDLENLENKNKDHLLYFEDIIFEGRPFFTKEEISDIFESQNKAFSIPDRFLKTKNTLIKRLQKRIRHDRDDDWVQAEIDNLSDEDFQQIITDHKIEESTNQRSIIAEEFLKDRYAPIYNALINNYFFDPYKEYLYLLSHMEQNIVSQKIWDTMIEAIDHNVEAHKLSLNDAIATLYLRDYITDSGINGSIQHIFIDEIQDYTMAQLKYISHAFPNAKLTLLGDRSQDVLTSAYRNKDVITSINELFAKKHVTMISLNQSYRSTAEITNFASQLLPDTEKIKAFSRKGEVPTVKVFPAEIDYYKGLKDTARELNKKYETVAILTRNQAQAEQVYAHYGDESLVTLVTADYRSVPKGILILPIYLAKGLEFDAVIAHNVSAENYPDSRSRDTLYTICTRAMHSLTLCAEKELSPLIKMPTEIPEKVN
;
A
#
# COMPACT_ATOMS: atom_id res chain seq x y z
N MET A 1 9.44 4.12 44.41
CA MET A 1 8.28 4.99 44.12
C MET A 1 7.16 4.12 43.60
N SER A 2 5.92 4.40 44.00
CA SER A 2 4.76 3.72 43.41
C SER A 2 4.59 4.11 41.94
N LEU A 3 4.07 3.23 41.08
CA LEU A 3 3.86 3.50 39.65
C LEU A 3 2.99 4.77 39.43
N ASN A 4 2.06 5.03 40.35
CA ASN A 4 1.17 6.19 40.35
C ASN A 4 1.89 7.52 40.66
N GLU A 5 2.92 7.51 41.51
CA GLU A 5 3.76 8.70 41.75
C GLU A 5 4.60 9.00 40.51
N THR A 6 5.19 7.96 39.90
CA THR A 6 5.96 8.15 38.66
C THR A 6 5.10 8.63 37.48
N LYS A 7 3.84 8.18 37.35
CA LYS A 7 2.97 8.64 36.25
C LYS A 7 2.65 10.14 36.35
N LYS A 8 2.50 10.67 37.56
CA LYS A 8 2.24 12.11 37.77
C LYS A 8 3.46 12.96 37.42
N ASP A 9 4.66 12.49 37.78
CA ASP A 9 5.89 13.23 37.48
C ASP A 9 6.19 13.20 35.97
N GLU A 10 5.95 12.07 35.30
CA GLU A 10 6.06 11.96 33.85
C GLU A 10 5.01 12.83 33.13
N GLN A 11 3.77 12.88 33.63
CA GLN A 11 2.74 13.75 33.06
C GLN A 11 3.12 15.23 33.17
N LYS A 12 3.69 15.67 34.30
CA LYS A 12 4.20 17.05 34.44
C LYS A 12 5.32 17.35 33.44
N ARG A 13 6.18 16.38 33.13
CA ARG A 13 7.22 16.54 32.11
C ARG A 13 6.58 16.68 30.73
N VAL A 14 5.62 15.84 30.37
CA VAL A 14 4.89 15.93 29.09
C VAL A 14 4.24 17.30 28.95
N ASP A 15 3.60 17.81 30.02
CA ASP A 15 2.96 19.13 30.00
C ASP A 15 3.99 20.25 29.76
N ASN A 16 5.14 20.23 30.46
CA ASN A 16 6.22 21.20 30.27
C ASN A 16 6.84 21.12 28.85
N VAL A 17 7.14 19.92 28.37
CA VAL A 17 7.68 19.72 27.02
C VAL A 17 6.69 20.18 25.96
N ALA A 18 5.39 19.95 26.15
CA ALA A 18 4.35 20.43 25.25
C ALA A 18 4.27 21.97 25.22
N GLU A 19 4.45 22.65 26.36
CA GLU A 19 4.55 24.11 26.41
C GLU A 19 5.76 24.62 25.60
N ILE A 20 6.94 24.01 25.78
CA ILE A 20 8.17 24.35 25.03
C ILE A 20 7.97 24.13 23.53
N ILE A 21 7.35 23.02 23.12
CA ILE A 21 7.06 22.73 21.70
C ILE A 21 6.13 23.80 21.14
N ASN A 22 5.04 24.15 21.84
CA ASN A 22 4.10 25.16 21.38
C ASN A 22 4.77 26.54 21.23
N ASP A 23 5.61 26.95 22.18
CA ASP A 23 6.36 28.21 22.10
C ASP A 23 7.33 28.22 20.91
N LYS A 24 8.07 27.11 20.70
CA LYS A 24 8.97 26.97 19.55
C LYS A 24 8.23 26.92 18.21
N ILE A 25 7.05 26.31 18.13
CA ILE A 25 6.19 26.34 16.93
C ILE A 25 5.76 27.78 16.64
N GLN A 26 5.31 28.52 17.66
CA GLN A 26 4.90 29.91 17.48
C GLN A 26 6.06 30.77 16.96
N LYS A 27 7.24 30.65 17.59
CA LYS A 27 8.46 31.35 17.17
C LYS A 27 8.88 30.98 15.75
N ALA A 28 8.88 29.69 15.40
CA ALA A 28 9.20 29.22 14.05
C ALA A 28 8.18 29.72 13.01
N THR A 29 6.90 29.82 13.38
CA THR A 29 5.85 30.38 12.52
C THR A 29 6.07 31.87 12.27
N ASP A 30 6.39 32.63 13.32
CA ASP A 30 6.69 34.05 13.22
C ASP A 30 7.95 34.32 12.38
N ASP A 31 8.99 33.49 12.55
CA ASP A 31 10.24 33.62 11.80
C ASP A 31 10.07 33.19 10.34
N LEU A 32 9.25 32.19 10.05
CA LEU A 32 8.88 31.82 8.68
C LEU A 32 8.07 32.94 8.00
N ALA A 33 7.13 33.57 8.71
CA ALA A 33 6.38 34.70 8.17
C ALA A 33 7.28 35.91 7.88
N LYS A 34 8.28 36.18 8.74
CA LYS A 34 9.30 37.20 8.47
C LYS A 34 10.17 36.84 7.26
N ALA A 35 10.67 35.60 7.20
CA ALA A 35 11.49 35.12 6.10
C ALA A 35 10.73 35.21 4.77
N HIS A 36 9.48 34.77 4.71
CA HIS A 36 8.62 34.90 3.53
C HIS A 36 8.42 36.36 3.10
N SER A 37 8.22 37.27 4.07
CA SER A 37 8.15 38.71 3.79
C SER A 37 9.49 39.28 3.31
N GLU A 38 10.62 38.77 3.77
CA GLU A 38 11.97 39.16 3.34
C GLU A 38 12.28 38.64 1.94
N THR A 39 11.98 37.37 1.64
CA THR A 39 12.05 36.77 0.30
C THR A 39 11.27 37.64 -0.69
N GLY A 40 10.02 37.97 -0.38
CA GLY A 40 9.20 38.84 -1.24
C GLY A 40 9.74 40.27 -1.39
N LYS A 41 10.50 40.81 -0.42
CA LYS A 41 11.19 42.11 -0.56
C LYS A 41 12.44 41.99 -1.43
N ILE A 42 13.20 40.90 -1.30
CA ILE A 42 14.41 40.63 -2.09
C ILE A 42 14.02 40.42 -3.56
N GLU A 43 12.94 39.69 -3.82
CA GLU A 43 12.37 39.49 -5.16
C GLU A 43 11.88 40.79 -5.79
N ARG A 44 11.18 41.66 -5.03
CA ARG A 44 10.78 42.99 -5.53
C ARG A 44 11.98 43.90 -5.80
N ASN A 45 12.95 43.94 -4.89
CA ASN A 45 14.19 44.69 -5.08
C ASN A 45 15.01 44.17 -6.26
N TYR A 46 14.94 42.87 -6.56
CA TYR A 46 15.51 42.30 -7.77
C TYR A 46 14.86 42.91 -9.01
N GLY A 47 13.53 42.98 -9.09
CA GLY A 47 12.82 43.60 -10.20
C GLY A 47 13.01 45.12 -10.32
N GLU A 48 13.18 45.85 -9.21
CA GLU A 48 13.27 47.32 -9.22
C GLU A 48 14.70 47.88 -9.44
N ASN A 49 15.74 47.21 -8.93
CA ASN A 49 17.12 47.73 -8.96
C ASN A 49 17.98 47.18 -10.10
N THR A 50 17.52 46.17 -10.84
CA THR A 50 18.22 45.72 -12.06
C THR A 50 17.91 46.64 -13.24
N LYS A 51 18.49 47.84 -13.24
CA LYS A 51 18.59 48.66 -14.45
C LYS A 51 19.72 48.12 -15.32
N VAL A 52 19.36 47.26 -16.27
CA VAL A 52 20.29 46.67 -17.23
C VAL A 52 20.72 47.77 -18.21
N ASN A 53 21.96 48.26 -18.09
CA ASN A 53 22.56 49.17 -19.07
C ASN A 53 23.27 48.33 -20.13
N THR A 54 22.82 48.39 -21.38
CA THR A 54 23.24 47.46 -22.45
C THR A 54 24.26 48.04 -23.44
N PHE A 55 24.71 49.29 -23.28
CA PHE A 55 25.39 50.04 -24.34
C PHE A 55 26.93 49.96 -24.36
N GLU A 56 27.61 49.80 -23.21
CA GLU A 56 29.08 49.71 -23.12
C GLU A 56 29.55 48.39 -22.48
N VAL A 57 30.70 47.87 -22.92
CA VAL A 57 31.22 46.53 -22.53
C VAL A 57 31.63 46.47 -21.04
N ASP A 58 32.14 47.56 -20.48
CA ASP A 58 32.51 47.64 -19.07
C ASP A 58 31.27 47.67 -18.16
N ASP A 59 30.19 48.35 -18.58
CA ASP A 59 28.90 48.39 -17.88
C ASP A 59 28.19 47.01 -17.86
N GLN A 60 28.39 46.19 -18.88
CA GLN A 60 27.82 44.83 -18.97
C GLN A 60 28.49 43.87 -17.97
N MET A 61 29.81 43.99 -17.75
CA MET A 61 30.51 43.19 -16.73
C MET A 61 30.04 43.55 -15.31
N GLU A 62 29.86 44.85 -15.04
CA GLU A 62 29.35 45.33 -13.76
C GLU A 62 27.88 44.91 -13.53
N THR A 63 27.06 44.99 -14.57
CA THR A 63 25.66 44.55 -14.54
C THR A 63 25.55 43.04 -14.29
N ASN A 64 26.34 42.21 -14.98
CA ASN A 64 26.31 40.76 -14.82
C ASN A 64 26.78 40.33 -13.41
N ALA A 65 27.83 40.96 -12.89
CA ALA A 65 28.27 40.75 -11.51
C ALA A 65 27.17 41.10 -10.50
N SER A 66 26.46 42.22 -10.70
CA SER A 66 25.36 42.64 -9.83
C SER A 66 24.16 41.67 -9.88
N VAL A 67 23.80 41.18 -11.06
CA VAL A 67 22.70 40.22 -11.26
C VAL A 67 23.03 38.87 -10.63
N GLN A 68 24.28 38.39 -10.77
CA GLN A 68 24.75 37.16 -10.14
C GLN A 68 24.71 37.26 -8.61
N GLN A 69 25.19 38.38 -8.06
CA GLN A 69 25.13 38.65 -6.63
C GLN A 69 23.68 38.63 -6.12
N GLN A 70 22.75 39.21 -6.88
CA GLN A 70 21.35 39.31 -6.47
C GLN A 70 20.59 37.98 -6.62
N LYS A 71 20.89 37.17 -7.65
CA LYS A 71 20.39 35.79 -7.76
C LYS A 71 20.85 34.92 -6.59
N GLN A 72 22.10 35.06 -6.16
CA GLN A 72 22.62 34.34 -5.01
C GLN A 72 21.88 34.74 -3.72
N LEU A 73 21.49 36.01 -3.57
CA LEU A 73 20.68 36.47 -2.43
C LEU A 73 19.26 35.87 -2.45
N VAL A 74 18.60 35.82 -3.62
CA VAL A 74 17.28 35.17 -3.75
C VAL A 74 17.36 33.68 -3.42
N TYR A 75 18.35 32.98 -3.98
CA TYR A 75 18.56 31.56 -3.71
C TYR A 75 18.74 31.28 -2.20
N LEU A 76 19.59 32.06 -1.53
CA LEU A 76 19.80 31.93 -0.07
C LEU A 76 18.53 32.22 0.74
N ALA A 77 17.70 33.17 0.30
CA ALA A 77 16.44 33.49 0.95
C ALA A 77 15.44 32.33 0.87
N VAL A 78 15.26 31.76 -0.33
CA VAL A 78 14.39 30.59 -0.56
C VAL A 78 14.88 29.36 0.19
N GLU A 79 16.19 29.11 0.18
CA GLU A 79 16.78 27.99 0.93
C GLU A 79 16.54 28.15 2.44
N ASN A 80 16.72 29.35 2.99
CA ASN A 80 16.41 29.64 4.39
C ASN A 80 14.94 29.40 4.73
N GLU A 81 14.02 29.83 3.86
CA GLU A 81 12.58 29.62 4.01
C GLU A 81 12.23 28.12 4.07
N ASN A 82 12.77 27.32 3.14
CA ASN A 82 12.59 25.87 3.13
C ASN A 82 13.15 25.19 4.40
N ILE A 83 14.28 25.67 4.93
CA ILE A 83 14.85 25.17 6.19
C ILE A 83 13.92 25.47 7.37
N LEU A 84 13.40 26.70 7.45
CA LEU A 84 12.45 27.11 8.49
C LEU A 84 11.15 26.31 8.42
N GLU A 85 10.63 26.06 7.21
CA GLU A 85 9.42 25.25 7.00
C GLU A 85 9.65 23.80 7.46
N SER A 86 10.77 23.18 7.07
CA SER A 86 11.15 21.83 7.51
C SER A 86 11.30 21.74 9.03
N ASN A 87 11.88 22.76 9.67
CA ASN A 87 12.01 22.81 11.12
C ASN A 87 10.66 22.97 11.83
N LYS A 88 9.76 23.79 11.29
CA LYS A 88 8.39 23.94 11.80
C LYS A 88 7.63 22.61 11.73
N LEU A 89 7.69 21.91 10.60
CA LEU A 89 7.05 20.60 10.41
C LEU A 89 7.57 19.56 11.42
N LYS A 90 8.87 19.55 11.74
CA LYS A 90 9.44 18.68 12.77
C LYS A 90 8.85 18.95 14.16
N LEU A 91 8.66 20.22 14.52
CA LEU A 91 8.06 20.61 15.80
C LEU A 91 6.57 20.26 15.85
N GLU A 92 5.83 20.50 14.76
CA GLU A 92 4.41 20.11 14.63
C GLU A 92 4.23 18.59 14.78
N ASN A 93 5.15 17.77 14.24
CA ASN A 93 5.13 16.31 14.41
C ASN A 93 5.34 15.84 15.87
N LEU A 94 6.02 16.65 16.71
CA LEU A 94 6.19 16.35 18.14
C LEU A 94 4.97 16.78 18.96
N GLN A 95 4.08 17.61 18.40
CA GLN A 95 2.91 18.13 19.10
C GLN A 95 1.91 17.01 19.39
N GLY A 96 1.41 16.95 20.62
CA GLY A 96 0.44 15.93 21.04
C GLY A 96 1.04 14.60 21.49
N SER A 97 2.21 14.20 20.96
CA SER A 97 2.96 13.00 21.36
C SER A 97 4.48 13.22 21.24
N PRO A 98 5.11 13.93 22.18
CA PRO A 98 6.51 14.39 22.06
C PRO A 98 7.53 13.24 22.06
N TYR A 99 7.33 12.22 22.89
CA TYR A 99 8.21 11.07 22.99
C TYR A 99 7.41 9.80 23.32
N PHE A 100 7.89 8.66 22.85
CA PHE A 100 7.25 7.35 23.09
C PHE A 100 8.09 6.46 24.00
N GLY A 101 9.38 6.76 24.17
CA GLY A 101 10.32 5.94 24.95
C GLY A 101 11.12 6.73 25.96
N ARG A 102 11.56 6.06 27.03
CA ARG A 102 12.58 6.52 27.96
C ARG A 102 13.55 5.39 28.27
N ILE A 103 14.84 5.70 28.34
CA ILE A 103 15.89 4.81 28.84
C ILE A 103 16.66 5.48 29.97
N ASP A 104 16.95 4.71 31.02
CA ASP A 104 17.88 5.13 32.08
C ASP A 104 19.16 4.31 31.89
N ILE A 105 20.27 4.99 31.60
CA ILE A 105 21.57 4.37 31.37
C ILE A 105 22.57 4.78 32.46
N VAL A 106 23.58 3.95 32.66
CA VAL A 106 24.76 4.29 33.47
C VAL A 106 26.00 4.17 32.59
N GLU A 107 26.69 5.30 32.42
CA GLU A 107 27.96 5.42 31.69
C GLU A 107 29.01 5.95 32.66
N ASP A 108 30.13 5.23 32.83
CA ASP A 108 31.23 5.58 33.74
C ASP A 108 30.85 5.94 35.19
N GLY A 109 29.71 5.44 35.67
CA GLY A 109 29.20 5.67 37.03
C GLY A 109 28.23 6.85 37.15
N GLU A 110 28.01 7.61 36.08
CA GLU A 110 26.99 8.66 36.01
C GLU A 110 25.66 8.09 35.49
N LYS A 111 24.55 8.54 36.08
CA LYS A 111 23.20 8.14 35.67
C LYS A 111 22.64 9.17 34.71
N ASP A 112 22.26 8.72 33.52
CA ASP A 112 21.63 9.57 32.52
C ASP A 112 20.24 9.05 32.12
N THR A 113 19.33 9.96 31.79
CA THR A 113 17.94 9.66 31.42
C THR A 113 17.63 10.26 30.06
N LEU A 114 17.45 9.39 29.07
CA LEU A 114 17.17 9.80 27.70
C LEU A 114 15.71 9.53 27.35
N TYR A 115 15.06 10.52 26.74
CA TYR A 115 13.72 10.40 26.18
C TYR A 115 13.82 10.30 24.67
N ILE A 116 13.07 9.38 24.08
CA ILE A 116 13.18 9.01 22.67
C ILE A 116 11.87 9.36 21.97
N GLY A 117 11.98 10.19 20.94
CA GLY A 117 10.85 10.68 20.15
C GLY A 117 11.13 10.68 18.65
N THR A 118 10.18 11.19 17.89
CA THR A 118 10.18 11.17 16.42
C THR A 118 11.19 12.14 15.80
N SER A 119 11.63 13.13 16.58
CA SER A 119 12.60 14.16 16.20
C SER A 119 13.30 14.68 17.44
N THR A 120 14.50 15.24 17.25
CA THR A 120 15.28 15.85 18.33
C THR A 120 14.63 17.15 18.79
N LEU A 121 14.54 17.36 20.11
CA LEU A 121 14.16 18.62 20.73
C LEU A 121 15.24 19.04 21.72
N GLN A 122 15.76 20.25 21.56
CA GLN A 122 16.67 20.89 22.50
C GLN A 122 15.95 21.99 23.27
N ASP A 123 16.38 22.26 24.51
CA ASP A 123 15.98 23.46 25.24
C ASP A 123 16.77 24.69 24.76
N ASP A 124 16.66 25.83 25.46
CA ASP A 124 17.39 27.05 25.12
C ASP A 124 18.86 27.05 25.60
N ASN A 125 19.23 26.12 26.49
CA ASN A 125 20.61 25.93 26.97
C ASN A 125 21.40 24.96 26.08
N GLY A 126 20.73 24.30 25.13
CA GLY A 126 21.31 23.30 24.23
C GLY A 126 21.20 21.86 24.75
N ASP A 127 20.52 21.65 25.88
CA ASP A 127 20.29 20.33 26.44
C ASP A 127 19.21 19.59 25.66
N PHE A 128 19.46 18.32 25.34
CA PHE A 128 18.50 17.49 24.61
C PHE A 128 17.35 17.06 25.53
N LEU A 129 16.16 17.61 25.30
CA LEU A 129 14.93 17.21 25.98
C LEU A 129 14.38 15.89 25.40
N ILE A 130 14.55 15.71 24.09
CA ILE A 130 14.12 14.54 23.31
C ILE A 130 15.22 14.20 22.32
N TYR A 131 15.64 12.95 22.29
CA TYR A 131 16.52 12.39 21.30
C TYR A 131 15.70 11.82 20.15
N ASP A 132 16.10 12.13 18.91
CA ASP A 132 15.57 11.43 17.74
C ASP A 132 15.88 9.93 17.89
N TRP A 133 14.87 9.10 17.68
CA TRP A 133 14.98 7.65 17.70
C TRP A 133 16.00 7.10 16.68
N ARG A 134 16.35 7.88 15.65
CA ARG A 134 17.43 7.60 14.68
C ARG A 134 18.83 7.90 15.20
N ALA A 135 19.00 8.54 16.34
CA ALA A 135 20.33 8.77 16.92
C ALA A 135 20.99 7.42 17.27
N PRO A 136 22.33 7.27 17.15
CA PRO A 136 23.02 6.03 17.51
C PRO A 136 22.77 5.59 18.95
N ILE A 137 22.70 6.54 19.89
CA ILE A 137 22.42 6.29 21.31
C ILE A 137 20.98 5.79 21.55
N SER A 138 20.02 6.28 20.77
CA SER A 138 18.63 5.80 20.81
C SER A 138 18.50 4.33 20.39
N GLY A 139 19.51 3.78 19.70
CA GLY A 139 19.48 2.40 19.28
C GLY A 139 19.54 1.37 20.41
N ILE A 140 20.01 1.79 21.59
CA ILE A 140 19.95 1.00 22.83
C ILE A 140 18.51 0.63 23.17
N TYR A 141 17.55 1.52 22.90
CA TYR A 141 16.14 1.27 23.18
C TYR A 141 15.56 0.09 22.38
N TYR A 142 15.99 -0.09 21.13
CA TYR A 142 15.47 -1.14 20.25
C TYR A 142 16.27 -2.44 20.33
N ASN A 143 17.60 -2.35 20.41
CA ASN A 143 18.49 -3.52 20.32
C ASN A 143 18.96 -4.03 21.69
N GLY A 144 18.88 -3.20 22.73
CA GLY A 144 19.40 -3.51 24.06
C GLY A 144 18.43 -4.32 24.91
N THR A 145 18.93 -5.38 25.53
CA THR A 145 18.33 -6.00 26.72
C THR A 145 18.85 -5.31 27.97
N LEU A 146 18.12 -5.37 29.10
CA LEU A 146 18.63 -4.81 30.37
C LEU A 146 20.02 -5.37 30.71
N GLY A 147 20.89 -4.51 31.21
CA GLY A 147 22.30 -4.82 31.49
C GLY A 147 23.26 -4.13 30.53
N LYS A 148 24.42 -4.75 30.28
CA LYS A 148 25.47 -4.15 29.44
C LYS A 148 25.08 -4.20 27.97
N VAL A 149 24.98 -3.03 27.34
CA VAL A 149 24.64 -2.86 25.93
C VAL A 149 25.71 -2.00 25.27
N SER A 150 26.05 -2.33 24.03
CA SER A 150 26.99 -1.56 23.24
C SER A 150 26.29 -0.89 22.06
N TYR A 151 26.71 0.33 21.72
CA TYR A 151 26.17 1.08 20.60
C TYR A 151 27.28 1.79 19.80
N PRO A 152 27.10 1.99 18.50
CA PRO A 152 28.12 2.62 17.66
C PRO A 152 28.18 4.14 17.91
N THR A 153 29.38 4.67 18.00
CA THR A 153 29.69 6.12 18.05
C THR A 153 30.68 6.46 16.92
N PRO A 154 30.79 7.74 16.50
CA PRO A 154 31.77 8.14 15.48
C PRO A 154 33.23 7.79 15.81
N THR A 155 33.56 7.59 17.08
CA THR A 155 34.91 7.29 17.59
C THR A 155 35.13 5.82 17.96
N GLY A 156 34.13 4.94 17.78
CA GLY A 156 34.21 3.51 18.13
C GLY A 156 32.89 2.98 18.71
N THR A 157 32.93 1.89 19.46
CA THR A 157 31.75 1.35 20.16
C THR A 157 31.78 1.81 21.62
N ALA A 158 30.70 2.42 22.11
CA ALA A 158 30.55 2.76 23.53
C ALA A 158 29.75 1.66 24.25
N GLU A 159 30.11 1.37 25.50
CA GLU A 159 29.42 0.42 26.37
C GLU A 159 28.70 1.15 27.49
N VAL A 160 27.40 0.88 27.65
CA VAL A 160 26.58 1.47 28.73
C VAL A 160 25.77 0.39 29.43
N ASP A 161 25.43 0.62 30.68
CA ASP A 161 24.60 -0.28 31.48
C ASP A 161 23.15 0.24 31.50
N LEU A 162 22.29 -0.40 30.71
CA LEU A 162 20.87 -0.07 30.60
C LEU A 162 20.13 -0.57 31.85
N LYS A 163 19.69 0.37 32.70
CA LYS A 163 19.00 0.08 33.96
C LYS A 163 17.50 0.02 33.84
N ARG A 164 16.94 0.84 32.95
CA ARG A 164 15.51 0.93 32.78
C ARG A 164 15.19 1.26 31.35
N LYS A 165 14.07 0.70 30.90
CA LYS A 165 13.43 1.07 29.66
C LYS A 165 11.95 1.23 29.93
N ARG A 166 11.38 2.31 29.41
CA ARG A 166 9.99 2.69 29.63
C ARG A 166 9.35 3.11 28.32
N GLN A 167 8.09 2.74 28.14
CA GLN A 167 7.29 3.08 26.98
C GLN A 167 6.07 3.89 27.41
N PHE A 168 5.71 4.88 26.59
CA PHE A 168 4.58 5.77 26.79
C PHE A 168 3.61 5.68 25.61
N GLN A 169 2.32 5.78 25.90
CA GLN A 169 1.31 6.11 24.91
C GLN A 169 0.73 7.48 25.26
N ILE A 170 1.16 8.51 24.54
CA ILE A 170 0.74 9.88 24.75
C ILE A 170 -0.24 10.26 23.64
N ILE A 171 -1.43 10.69 24.01
CA ILE A 171 -2.43 11.19 23.06
C ILE A 171 -2.87 12.56 23.54
N GLN A 172 -2.73 13.58 22.68
CA GLN A 172 -3.08 14.97 22.99
C GLN A 172 -2.45 15.44 24.31
N ASN A 173 -1.14 15.21 24.45
CA ASN A 173 -0.33 15.53 25.63
C ASN A 173 -0.73 14.79 26.92
N LYS A 174 -1.60 13.78 26.86
CA LYS A 174 -1.99 12.98 28.03
C LYS A 174 -1.43 11.56 27.93
N ILE A 175 -0.72 11.13 28.97
CA ILE A 175 -0.24 9.75 29.09
C ILE A 175 -1.45 8.84 29.36
N LYS A 176 -1.89 8.12 28.32
CA LYS A 176 -2.89 7.07 28.45
C LYS A 176 -2.28 5.90 29.22
N ASN A 177 -1.17 5.38 28.69
CA ASN A 177 -0.51 4.19 29.21
C ASN A 177 1.01 4.41 29.41
N MET A 178 1.59 3.74 30.40
CA MET A 178 3.02 3.81 30.76
C MET A 178 3.48 2.46 31.31
N PHE A 179 4.58 1.92 30.76
CA PHE A 179 5.09 0.57 31.07
C PHE A 179 6.60 0.56 31.20
N ASP A 180 7.14 -0.30 32.07
CA ASP A 180 8.59 -0.52 32.21
C ASP A 180 8.95 -1.88 31.60
N THR A 181 9.77 -1.91 30.56
CA THR A 181 10.05 -3.14 29.79
C THR A 181 11.43 -3.70 30.11
N ASN A 182 11.51 -5.02 30.36
CA ASN A 182 12.79 -5.72 30.59
C ASN A 182 13.42 -6.29 29.29
N GLU A 183 12.66 -6.34 28.20
CA GLU A 183 13.06 -6.80 26.86
C GLU A 183 12.77 -5.73 25.77
N THR A 184 12.80 -6.11 24.48
CA THR A 184 12.57 -5.21 23.34
C THR A 184 11.17 -4.55 23.37
N VAL A 185 11.01 -3.39 22.71
CA VAL A 185 9.85 -2.48 22.89
C VAL A 185 8.56 -3.13 22.34
N GLY A 186 7.44 -3.04 23.07
CA GLY A 186 6.10 -3.42 22.57
C GLY A 186 5.34 -4.50 23.36
N ASP A 187 5.99 -5.19 24.29
CA ASP A 187 5.47 -6.43 24.88
C ASP A 187 4.41 -6.26 25.99
N GLU A 188 4.41 -5.15 26.76
CA GLU A 188 3.51 -5.02 27.92
C GLU A 188 2.12 -4.43 27.63
N ILE A 189 1.96 -3.67 26.53
CA ILE A 189 0.64 -3.18 26.08
C ILE A 189 -0.26 -4.38 25.76
N LEU A 190 0.30 -5.36 25.05
CA LEU A 190 -0.34 -6.65 24.77
C LEU A 190 -0.58 -7.44 26.06
N GLN A 191 0.39 -7.50 26.98
CA GLN A 191 0.19 -8.19 28.25
C GLN A 191 -0.97 -7.58 29.05
N SER A 192 -1.12 -6.26 29.17
CA SER A 192 -2.23 -5.68 29.98
C SER A 192 -3.62 -5.95 29.41
N VAL A 193 -3.75 -6.08 28.09
CA VAL A 193 -4.99 -6.49 27.42
C VAL A 193 -5.23 -8.00 27.57
N LEU A 194 -4.16 -8.79 27.78
CA LEU A 194 -4.20 -10.26 27.85
C LEU A 194 -4.11 -10.84 29.27
N SER A 195 -3.70 -10.08 30.29
CA SER A 195 -3.31 -10.57 31.63
C SER A 195 -4.24 -10.12 32.78
N GLU A 196 -5.50 -9.79 32.48
CA GLU A 196 -6.54 -9.74 33.53
C GLU A 196 -6.74 -11.10 34.24
N TYR A 197 -6.16 -12.20 33.75
CA TYR A 197 -6.17 -13.50 34.42
C TYR A 197 -4.80 -14.20 34.31
N SER A 198 -4.17 -14.47 35.46
CA SER A 198 -2.83 -15.01 35.65
C SER A 198 -2.72 -16.54 35.50
N ASP A 199 -1.61 -17.05 34.92
CA ASP A 199 -1.02 -18.36 35.24
C ASP A 199 0.42 -18.54 34.69
N GLU A 200 1.23 -19.39 35.34
CA GLU A 200 2.64 -19.67 34.98
C GLU A 200 2.80 -20.36 33.61
N TYR A 201 1.74 -21.02 33.13
CA TYR A 201 1.61 -21.61 31.79
C TYR A 201 1.48 -20.57 30.67
N LEU A 202 0.96 -19.37 30.99
CA LEU A 202 0.87 -18.26 30.02
C LEU A 202 2.25 -17.67 29.72
N LYS A 203 3.21 -17.70 30.65
CA LYS A 203 4.57 -17.16 30.42
C LYS A 203 5.37 -17.96 29.40
N SER A 204 5.28 -19.29 29.40
CA SER A 204 6.00 -20.15 28.45
C SER A 204 5.39 -20.13 27.04
N ILE A 205 4.07 -19.91 26.97
CA ILE A 205 3.33 -19.73 25.71
C ILE A 205 3.61 -18.35 25.13
N VAL A 206 3.53 -17.27 25.92
CA VAL A 206 3.91 -15.91 25.47
C VAL A 206 5.34 -15.89 24.91
N ALA A 207 6.28 -16.59 25.55
CA ALA A 207 7.65 -16.73 25.05
C ALA A 207 7.75 -17.47 23.69
N THR A 208 6.92 -18.49 23.43
CA THR A 208 6.92 -19.22 22.14
C THR A 208 6.26 -18.43 21.02
N ILE A 209 5.20 -17.67 21.34
CA ILE A 209 4.51 -16.75 20.41
C ILE A 209 5.46 -15.62 20.00
N GLN A 210 6.18 -15.06 20.97
CA GLN A 210 7.22 -14.06 20.76
C GLN A 210 8.33 -14.60 19.87
N HIS A 211 8.73 -15.88 20.00
CA HIS A 211 9.75 -16.45 19.14
C HIS A 211 9.32 -16.51 17.66
N GLU A 212 8.11 -16.99 17.36
CA GLU A 212 7.61 -17.10 15.98
C GLU A 212 7.48 -15.71 15.32
N GLN A 213 6.86 -14.75 16.01
CA GLN A 213 6.75 -13.37 15.52
C GLN A 213 8.12 -12.69 15.38
N ASN A 214 9.02 -12.87 16.34
CA ASN A 214 10.37 -12.32 16.28
C ASN A 214 11.19 -12.91 15.13
N THR A 215 10.98 -14.18 14.80
CA THR A 215 11.59 -14.82 13.62
C THR A 215 11.10 -14.13 12.34
N ILE A 216 9.80 -13.85 12.23
CA ILE A 216 9.23 -13.10 11.11
C ILE A 216 9.80 -11.68 11.06
N ILE A 217 9.85 -10.98 12.18
CA ILE A 217 10.27 -9.57 12.24
C ILE A 217 11.74 -9.41 11.86
N ARG A 218 12.62 -10.29 12.35
CA ARG A 218 14.08 -10.17 12.19
C ARG A 218 14.66 -10.82 10.95
N ASP A 219 13.87 -11.56 10.16
CA ASP A 219 14.37 -12.23 8.96
C ASP A 219 14.84 -11.22 7.90
N THR A 220 16.13 -11.09 7.67
CA THR A 220 16.70 -10.23 6.62
C THR A 220 17.27 -11.01 5.44
N HIS A 221 17.29 -12.35 5.53
CA HIS A 221 18.01 -13.21 4.61
C HIS A 221 17.12 -13.77 3.49
N SER A 222 15.83 -13.95 3.74
CA SER A 222 14.93 -14.54 2.74
C SER A 222 14.62 -13.57 1.61
N ASP A 223 14.59 -14.08 0.39
CA ASP A 223 14.10 -13.34 -0.77
C ASP A 223 12.57 -13.34 -0.80
N VAL A 224 11.97 -14.46 -0.35
CA VAL A 224 10.53 -14.62 -0.19
C VAL A 224 10.25 -15.22 1.18
N LEU A 225 9.62 -14.44 2.06
CA LEU A 225 9.16 -14.88 3.36
C LEU A 225 7.66 -15.15 3.30
N LEU A 226 7.25 -16.40 3.45
CA LEU A 226 5.85 -16.81 3.46
C LEU A 226 5.39 -17.07 4.90
N VAL A 227 4.45 -16.27 5.38
CA VAL A 227 3.85 -16.40 6.71
C VAL A 227 2.45 -16.97 6.57
N GLN A 228 2.31 -18.25 6.87
CA GLN A 228 1.01 -18.91 6.93
C GLN A 228 0.46 -18.78 8.36
N GLY A 229 -0.68 -18.12 8.56
CA GLY A 229 -1.24 -17.97 9.88
C GLY A 229 -2.74 -18.15 9.91
N VAL A 230 -3.26 -18.73 10.99
CA VAL A 230 -4.71 -18.83 11.24
C VAL A 230 -5.32 -17.44 11.41
N ALA A 231 -6.64 -17.33 11.25
CA ALA A 231 -7.38 -16.10 11.51
C ALA A 231 -7.09 -15.58 12.93
N GLY A 232 -6.77 -14.29 13.06
CA GLY A 232 -6.49 -13.69 14.37
C GLY A 232 -5.13 -14.02 14.98
N SER A 233 -4.18 -14.58 14.22
CA SER A 233 -2.83 -14.90 14.71
C SER A 233 -1.85 -13.72 14.78
N GLY A 234 -2.29 -12.51 14.43
CA GLY A 234 -1.46 -11.30 14.47
C GLY A 234 -0.55 -11.11 13.25
N LYS A 235 -0.85 -11.75 12.09
CA LYS A 235 -0.10 -11.61 10.83
C LYS A 235 0.16 -10.15 10.46
N THR A 236 -0.89 -9.34 10.39
CA THR A 236 -0.80 -7.91 10.03
C THR A 236 0.04 -7.12 11.05
N SER A 237 -0.11 -7.39 12.34
CA SER A 237 0.73 -6.76 13.37
C SER A 237 2.20 -7.13 13.20
N ALA A 238 2.51 -8.38 12.86
CA ALA A 238 3.87 -8.83 12.57
C ALA A 238 4.46 -8.13 11.33
N ILE A 239 3.65 -7.83 10.30
CA ILE A 239 4.09 -7.02 9.14
C ILE A 239 4.53 -5.64 9.60
N LEU A 240 3.70 -4.95 10.38
CA LEU A 240 3.98 -3.56 10.76
C LEU A 240 5.23 -3.47 11.62
N GLN A 241 5.39 -4.40 12.56
CA GLN A 241 6.59 -4.52 13.36
C GLN A 241 7.82 -4.88 12.50
N ARG A 242 7.67 -5.74 11.49
CA ARG A 242 8.72 -6.06 10.53
C ARG A 242 9.12 -4.84 9.69
N VAL A 243 8.17 -4.07 9.19
CA VAL A 243 8.43 -2.83 8.44
C VAL A 243 9.20 -1.83 9.32
N ALA A 244 8.73 -1.61 10.55
CA ALA A 244 9.41 -0.76 11.52
C ALA A 244 10.84 -1.26 11.82
N TYR A 245 11.01 -2.57 12.01
CA TYR A 245 12.32 -3.18 12.21
C TYR A 245 13.24 -2.98 11.00
N LEU A 246 12.77 -3.19 9.77
CA LEU A 246 13.56 -3.01 8.56
C LEU A 246 13.96 -1.56 8.35
N LEU A 247 13.02 -0.62 8.52
CA LEU A 247 13.31 0.81 8.42
C LEU A 247 14.34 1.25 9.47
N TYR A 248 14.25 0.71 10.68
CA TYR A 248 15.24 0.97 11.72
C TYR A 248 16.61 0.32 11.45
N HIS A 249 16.62 -0.98 11.19
CA HIS A 249 17.83 -1.78 11.02
C HIS A 249 18.61 -1.37 9.76
N SER A 250 17.90 -1.01 8.69
CA SER A 250 18.46 -0.60 7.41
C SER A 250 18.30 0.90 7.11
N ARG A 251 18.17 1.75 8.15
CA ARG A 251 17.92 3.20 8.02
C ARG A 251 18.91 3.98 7.15
N SER A 252 20.11 3.47 6.94
CA SER A 252 21.13 4.08 6.07
C SER A 252 20.94 3.76 4.59
N THR A 253 20.22 2.70 4.26
CA THR A 253 20.06 2.19 2.88
C THR A 253 18.61 2.06 2.43
N LEU A 254 17.65 2.06 3.37
CA LEU A 254 16.23 1.85 3.15
C LEU A 254 15.43 3.05 3.64
N SER A 255 14.53 3.53 2.79
CA SER A 255 13.54 4.56 3.10
C SER A 255 12.12 4.01 3.00
N ALA A 256 11.16 4.66 3.65
CA ALA A 256 9.74 4.27 3.61
C ALA A 256 9.17 4.24 2.18
N ASP A 257 9.66 5.11 1.29
CA ASP A 257 9.26 5.15 -0.12
C ASP A 257 9.67 3.93 -0.94
N GLN A 258 10.62 3.14 -0.45
CA GLN A 258 11.10 1.91 -1.08
C GLN A 258 10.38 0.65 -0.57
N ILE A 259 9.33 0.84 0.24
CA ILE A 259 8.47 -0.21 0.78
C ILE A 259 7.05 -0.04 0.23
N ILE A 260 6.49 -1.14 -0.28
CA ILE A 260 5.09 -1.19 -0.72
C ILE A 260 4.33 -2.24 0.11
N LEU A 261 3.17 -1.87 0.62
CA LEU A 261 2.18 -2.79 1.17
C LEU A 261 1.00 -2.90 0.20
N PHE A 262 0.82 -4.09 -0.35
CA PHE A 262 -0.41 -4.46 -1.03
C PHE A 262 -1.46 -4.90 -0.01
N SER A 263 -2.55 -4.15 0.04
CA SER A 263 -3.65 -4.37 0.98
C SER A 263 -4.89 -4.94 0.28
N PRO A 264 -5.73 -5.72 0.98
CA PRO A 264 -6.91 -6.37 0.40
C PRO A 264 -8.00 -5.37 -0.01
N ASN A 265 -8.14 -4.25 0.71
CA ASN A 265 -9.10 -3.19 0.41
C ASN A 265 -8.66 -1.85 1.03
N ARG A 266 -9.24 -0.75 0.53
CA ARG A 266 -8.95 0.62 0.97
C ARG A 266 -9.28 0.87 2.45
N LEU A 267 -10.36 0.29 2.95
CA LEU A 267 -10.77 0.39 4.35
C LEU A 267 -9.66 -0.10 5.28
N PHE A 268 -9.04 -1.22 4.92
CA PHE A 268 -7.91 -1.79 5.63
C PHE A 268 -6.63 -0.95 5.46
N SER A 269 -6.33 -0.43 4.27
CA SER A 269 -5.19 0.47 4.07
C SER A 269 -5.27 1.68 5.02
N ASN A 270 -6.45 2.30 5.13
CA ASN A 270 -6.65 3.46 6.00
C ASN A 270 -6.48 3.08 7.48
N TYR A 271 -7.02 1.94 7.90
CA TYR A 271 -6.84 1.43 9.27
C TYR A 271 -5.35 1.27 9.64
N ILE A 272 -4.53 0.78 8.71
CA ILE A 272 -3.10 0.54 8.93
C ILE A 272 -2.24 1.80 8.82
N SER A 273 -2.70 2.81 8.09
CA SER A 273 -1.99 4.09 7.89
C SER A 273 -1.72 4.88 9.17
N GLU A 274 -2.42 4.58 10.26
CA GLU A 274 -2.22 5.27 11.55
C GLU A 274 -1.13 4.63 12.43
N VAL A 275 -0.69 3.41 12.10
CA VAL A 275 0.17 2.62 13.00
C VAL A 275 1.64 3.02 12.90
N LEU A 276 2.22 3.15 11.70
CA LEU A 276 3.63 3.55 11.56
C LEU A 276 3.93 4.99 12.00
N PRO A 277 3.07 6.00 11.76
CA PRO A 277 3.29 7.36 12.26
C PRO A 277 3.33 7.42 13.78
N SER A 278 2.54 6.56 14.46
CA SER A 278 2.59 6.44 15.92
C SER A 278 3.95 5.94 16.45
N LEU A 279 4.76 5.32 15.56
CA LEU A 279 6.12 4.84 15.84
C LEU A 279 7.20 5.84 15.39
N GLY A 280 6.82 7.01 14.86
CA GLY A 280 7.77 8.06 14.43
C GLY A 280 8.34 7.90 13.03
N GLU A 281 7.76 7.01 12.22
CA GLU A 281 8.15 6.78 10.83
C GLU A 281 7.16 7.35 9.82
N ARG A 282 7.68 7.74 8.65
CA ARG A 282 6.82 8.07 7.51
C ARG A 282 6.09 6.81 7.07
N ASN A 283 4.84 6.98 6.64
CA ASN A 283 4.07 5.87 6.09
C ASN A 283 4.74 5.31 4.84
N MET A 284 4.76 3.98 4.74
CA MET A 284 5.08 3.27 3.49
C MET A 284 3.98 3.46 2.46
N ARG A 285 4.27 3.17 1.19
CA ARG A 285 3.28 3.22 0.13
C ARG A 285 2.28 2.09 0.29
N GLN A 286 1.01 2.43 0.41
CA GLN A 286 -0.08 1.46 0.52
C GLN A 286 -0.96 1.55 -0.71
N VAL A 287 -1.21 0.42 -1.35
CA VAL A 287 -2.01 0.36 -2.57
C VAL A 287 -2.77 -0.97 -2.60
N THR A 288 -3.98 -0.98 -3.13
CA THR A 288 -4.66 -2.24 -3.45
C THR A 288 -4.18 -2.75 -4.82
N LEU A 289 -4.24 -4.06 -5.06
CA LEU A 289 -3.87 -4.59 -6.38
C LEU A 289 -4.72 -3.96 -7.51
N ASN A 290 -6.01 -3.74 -7.25
CA ASN A 290 -6.92 -3.13 -8.21
C ASN A 290 -6.50 -1.70 -8.60
N GLU A 291 -6.14 -0.87 -7.62
CA GLU A 291 -5.64 0.48 -7.88
C GLU A 291 -4.33 0.46 -8.66
N PHE A 292 -3.41 -0.43 -8.28
CA PHE A 292 -2.13 -0.58 -8.98
C PHE A 292 -2.34 -0.90 -10.46
N ILE A 293 -3.24 -1.83 -10.78
CA ILE A 293 -3.58 -2.20 -12.17
C ILE A 293 -4.31 -1.06 -12.88
N SER A 294 -5.31 -0.45 -12.23
CA SER A 294 -6.13 0.61 -12.82
C SER A 294 -5.30 1.87 -13.17
N LEU A 295 -4.33 2.23 -12.32
CA LEU A 295 -3.39 3.32 -12.60
C LEU A 295 -2.43 3.01 -13.75
N ARG A 296 -2.20 1.72 -14.05
CA ARG A 296 -1.35 1.28 -15.15
C ARG A 296 -2.11 1.13 -16.47
N LEU A 297 -3.43 0.97 -16.42
CA LEU A 297 -4.34 0.84 -17.56
C LEU A 297 -5.37 1.99 -17.56
N THR A 298 -4.89 3.23 -17.49
CA THR A 298 -5.76 4.42 -17.52
C THR A 298 -6.61 4.45 -18.79
N GLY A 299 -7.92 4.64 -18.64
CA GLY A 299 -8.88 4.64 -19.75
C GLY A 299 -9.54 3.28 -20.03
N ILE A 300 -9.18 2.23 -19.29
CA ILE A 300 -9.88 0.94 -19.31
C ILE A 300 -10.42 0.63 -17.92
N GLN A 301 -11.69 0.22 -17.86
CA GLN A 301 -12.29 -0.33 -16.66
C GLN A 301 -11.90 -1.80 -16.51
N VAL A 302 -11.02 -2.07 -15.55
CA VAL A 302 -10.61 -3.44 -15.21
C VAL A 302 -11.59 -4.03 -14.21
N GLU A 303 -12.03 -5.26 -14.47
CA GLU A 303 -12.86 -6.04 -13.55
C GLU A 303 -12.16 -6.17 -12.19
N THR A 304 -12.88 -5.89 -11.11
CA THR A 304 -12.34 -6.10 -9.76
C THR A 304 -12.57 -7.54 -9.28
N LEU A 305 -11.79 -7.99 -8.29
CA LEU A 305 -12.05 -9.28 -7.64
C LEU A 305 -13.45 -9.37 -7.02
N PHE A 306 -14.01 -8.23 -6.56
CA PHE A 306 -15.35 -8.17 -6.00
C PHE A 306 -16.42 -8.32 -7.07
N GLU A 307 -16.30 -7.58 -8.19
CA GLU A 307 -17.22 -7.73 -9.33
C GLU A 307 -17.20 -9.16 -9.89
N ARG A 308 -16.01 -9.77 -9.95
CA ARG A 308 -15.85 -11.16 -10.35
C ARG A 308 -16.61 -12.11 -9.42
N TYR A 309 -16.41 -11.98 -8.11
CA TYR A 309 -17.11 -12.79 -7.11
C TYR A 309 -18.63 -12.71 -7.26
N GLU A 310 -19.17 -11.52 -7.48
CA GLU A 310 -20.61 -11.28 -7.70
C GLU A 310 -21.14 -11.94 -9.00
N LYS A 311 -20.34 -11.96 -10.08
CA LYS A 311 -20.71 -12.61 -11.35
C LYS A 311 -20.70 -14.14 -11.24
N ASP A 312 -19.73 -14.67 -10.49
CA ASP A 312 -19.39 -16.09 -10.45
C ASP A 312 -20.39 -16.95 -9.67
N GLU A 313 -21.22 -16.34 -8.81
CA GLU A 313 -22.23 -17.06 -8.02
C GLU A 313 -23.28 -17.82 -8.86
N ARG A 314 -23.34 -17.61 -10.18
CA ARG A 314 -24.38 -18.15 -11.07
C ARG A 314 -24.08 -19.51 -11.73
N ASN A 315 -23.20 -20.34 -11.14
CA ASN A 315 -22.65 -21.57 -11.73
C ASN A 315 -21.78 -21.30 -12.98
N LEU A 316 -20.47 -21.18 -12.80
CA LEU A 316 -19.56 -21.16 -13.94
C LEU A 316 -19.50 -22.53 -14.64
N PRO A 317 -19.58 -22.57 -15.97
CA PRO A 317 -19.25 -23.77 -16.74
C PRO A 317 -17.81 -24.23 -16.48
N GLU A 318 -17.59 -25.55 -16.44
CA GLU A 318 -16.27 -26.16 -16.22
C GLU A 318 -15.22 -25.69 -17.24
N THR A 319 -15.62 -25.48 -18.49
CA THR A 319 -14.74 -24.95 -19.54
C THR A 319 -14.20 -23.55 -19.21
N MET A 320 -15.05 -22.69 -18.63
CA MET A 320 -14.66 -21.34 -18.22
C MET A 320 -13.73 -21.37 -17.01
N VAL A 321 -13.95 -22.31 -16.08
CA VAL A 321 -13.06 -22.56 -14.94
C VAL A 321 -11.67 -22.99 -15.42
N ASN A 322 -11.58 -23.96 -16.32
CA ASN A 322 -10.30 -24.47 -16.83
C ASN A 322 -9.50 -23.38 -17.55
N MET A 323 -10.17 -22.61 -18.42
CA MET A 323 -9.55 -21.45 -19.08
C MET A 323 -9.08 -20.40 -18.07
N ARG A 324 -9.89 -20.11 -17.06
CA ARG A 324 -9.54 -19.14 -16.01
C ARG A 324 -8.30 -19.58 -15.25
N LEU A 325 -8.26 -20.83 -14.78
CA LEU A 325 -7.12 -21.38 -14.03
C LEU A 325 -5.83 -21.31 -14.83
N TYR A 326 -5.89 -21.58 -16.14
CA TYR A 326 -4.73 -21.42 -17.00
C TYR A 326 -4.29 -19.95 -17.10
N LYS A 327 -5.20 -19.01 -17.41
CA LYS A 327 -4.86 -17.58 -17.52
C LYS A 327 -4.38 -16.96 -16.20
N GLU A 328 -4.75 -17.54 -15.06
CA GLU A 328 -4.30 -17.15 -13.72
C GLU A 328 -2.96 -17.78 -13.31
N SER A 329 -2.45 -18.73 -14.09
CA SER A 329 -1.18 -19.40 -13.83
C SER A 329 0.03 -18.54 -14.21
N ALA A 330 1.17 -18.80 -13.57
CA ALA A 330 2.43 -18.20 -13.98
C ALA A 330 2.91 -18.70 -15.34
N ASP A 331 2.56 -19.94 -15.68
CA ASP A 331 2.91 -20.60 -16.94
C ASP A 331 2.32 -19.85 -18.13
N PHE A 332 1.06 -19.42 -18.05
CA PHE A 332 0.43 -18.63 -19.11
C PHE A 332 1.21 -17.37 -19.49
N LEU A 333 1.72 -16.61 -18.51
CA LEU A 333 2.57 -15.45 -18.79
C LEU A 333 3.92 -15.87 -19.40
N THR A 334 4.46 -17.03 -19.00
CA THR A 334 5.67 -17.60 -19.60
C THR A 334 5.43 -18.02 -21.04
N ASP A 335 4.26 -18.59 -21.33
CA ASP A 335 3.87 -19.03 -22.66
C ASP A 335 3.70 -17.85 -23.61
N LEU A 336 3.08 -16.74 -23.15
CA LEU A 336 3.02 -15.49 -23.91
C LEU A 336 4.41 -14.95 -24.24
N GLU A 337 5.30 -14.90 -23.25
CA GLU A 337 6.70 -14.46 -23.44
C GLU A 337 7.46 -15.36 -24.42
N ASN A 338 7.27 -16.68 -24.32
CA ASN A 338 7.91 -17.64 -25.21
C ASN A 338 7.38 -17.53 -26.65
N LEU A 339 6.07 -17.34 -26.83
CA LEU A 339 5.44 -17.13 -28.13
C LEU A 339 5.95 -15.85 -28.78
N GLU A 340 6.02 -14.75 -28.02
CA GLU A 340 6.57 -13.48 -28.47
C GLU A 340 8.02 -13.65 -28.96
N ASN A 341 8.86 -14.32 -28.16
CA ASN A 341 10.26 -14.58 -28.53
C ASN A 341 10.45 -15.56 -29.69
N LYS A 342 9.49 -16.45 -29.93
CA LYS A 342 9.50 -17.39 -31.05
C LYS A 342 9.11 -16.69 -32.35
N ASN A 343 8.19 -15.73 -32.28
CA ASN A 343 7.64 -15.02 -33.42
C ASN A 343 8.41 -13.72 -33.73
N LYS A 344 9.76 -13.74 -33.75
CA LYS A 344 10.57 -12.53 -33.97
C LYS A 344 10.33 -11.80 -35.30
N ASP A 345 9.77 -12.52 -36.27
CA ASP A 345 9.41 -12.00 -37.59
C ASP A 345 8.04 -11.30 -37.60
N HIS A 346 7.24 -11.47 -36.55
CA HIS A 346 6.01 -10.71 -36.37
C HIS A 346 6.32 -9.23 -36.19
N LEU A 347 5.51 -8.40 -36.84
CA LEU A 347 5.58 -6.96 -36.74
C LEU A 347 4.58 -6.52 -35.69
N LEU A 348 5.08 -5.89 -34.62
CA LEU A 348 4.24 -5.37 -33.55
C LEU A 348 3.15 -4.44 -34.10
N TYR A 349 1.99 -4.44 -33.44
CA TYR A 349 0.92 -3.51 -33.78
C TYR A 349 1.25 -2.09 -33.33
N PHE A 350 1.53 -1.22 -34.30
CA PHE A 350 1.79 0.20 -34.08
C PHE A 350 0.59 1.07 -34.48
N GLU A 351 0.47 2.22 -33.83
CA GLU A 351 -0.56 3.23 -34.06
C GLU A 351 0.07 4.57 -34.49
N ASP A 352 -0.71 5.36 -35.22
CA ASP A 352 -0.30 6.70 -35.64
C ASP A 352 -0.12 7.62 -34.42
N ILE A 353 0.94 8.43 -34.43
CA ILE A 353 1.04 9.54 -33.49
C ILE A 353 0.40 10.76 -34.14
N ILE A 354 -0.80 11.11 -33.70
CA ILE A 354 -1.58 12.22 -34.25
C ILE A 354 -1.26 13.52 -33.51
N PHE A 355 -0.99 14.58 -34.27
CA PHE A 355 -0.84 15.95 -33.77
C PHE A 355 -1.72 16.87 -34.60
N GLU A 356 -2.60 17.63 -33.95
CA GLU A 356 -3.54 18.57 -34.59
C GLU A 356 -4.41 17.95 -35.70
N GLY A 357 -4.89 16.72 -35.46
CA GLY A 357 -5.76 16.00 -36.38
C GLY A 357 -5.04 15.44 -37.61
N ARG A 358 -3.70 15.45 -37.65
CA ARG A 358 -2.91 14.83 -38.72
C ARG A 358 -1.85 13.88 -38.13
N PRO A 359 -1.50 12.78 -38.82
CA PRO A 359 -0.42 11.92 -38.37
C PRO A 359 0.92 12.67 -38.45
N PHE A 360 1.60 12.79 -37.31
CA PHE A 360 2.96 13.32 -37.22
C PHE A 360 4.00 12.24 -37.53
N PHE A 361 3.78 11.03 -36.99
CA PHE A 361 4.43 9.78 -37.39
C PHE A 361 3.33 8.78 -37.76
N THR A 362 3.43 8.16 -38.93
CA THR A 362 2.48 7.12 -39.34
C THR A 362 2.91 5.76 -38.80
N LYS A 363 1.96 4.85 -38.61
CA LYS A 363 2.23 3.47 -38.21
C LYS A 363 3.16 2.78 -39.21
N GLU A 364 3.03 3.04 -40.51
CA GLU A 364 3.92 2.49 -41.54
C GLU A 364 5.36 2.97 -41.34
N GLU A 365 5.55 4.27 -41.05
CA GLU A 365 6.88 4.81 -40.75
C GLU A 365 7.51 4.14 -39.51
N ILE A 366 6.71 3.91 -38.47
CA ILE A 366 7.15 3.27 -37.23
C ILE A 366 7.50 1.79 -37.49
N SER A 367 6.65 1.09 -38.24
CA SER A 367 6.87 -0.29 -38.68
C SER A 367 8.17 -0.42 -39.46
N ASP A 368 8.42 0.44 -40.45
CA ASP A 368 9.65 0.43 -41.24
C ASP A 368 10.89 0.62 -40.36
N ILE A 369 10.82 1.51 -39.37
CA ILE A 369 11.92 1.71 -38.41
C ILE A 369 12.14 0.42 -37.60
N PHE A 370 11.09 -0.22 -37.11
CA PHE A 370 11.19 -1.44 -36.31
C PHE A 370 11.71 -2.64 -37.11
N GLU A 371 11.31 -2.79 -38.37
CA GLU A 371 11.80 -3.83 -39.28
C GLU A 371 13.26 -3.62 -39.67
N SER A 372 13.71 -2.37 -39.80
CA SER A 372 15.12 -2.06 -40.09
C SER A 372 16.08 -2.43 -38.96
N GLN A 373 15.56 -2.68 -37.74
CA GLN A 373 16.38 -3.11 -36.62
C GLN A 373 16.91 -4.54 -36.81
N ASN A 374 18.12 -4.81 -36.33
CA ASN A 374 18.70 -6.15 -36.41
C ASN A 374 17.86 -7.17 -35.62
N LYS A 375 17.34 -8.19 -36.32
CA LYS A 375 16.53 -9.28 -35.77
C LYS A 375 17.26 -10.17 -34.74
N ALA A 376 18.58 -10.07 -34.63
CA ALA A 376 19.36 -10.74 -33.58
C ALA A 376 19.13 -10.14 -32.19
N PHE A 377 18.71 -8.87 -32.09
CA PHE A 377 18.37 -8.24 -30.82
C PHE A 377 17.08 -8.82 -30.23
N SER A 378 16.90 -8.67 -28.92
CA SER A 378 15.63 -8.99 -28.27
C SER A 378 14.53 -8.04 -28.77
N ILE A 379 13.26 -8.44 -28.68
CA ILE A 379 12.13 -7.57 -29.02
C ILE A 379 12.14 -6.28 -28.20
N PRO A 380 12.42 -6.30 -26.89
CA PRO A 380 12.52 -5.07 -26.10
C PRO A 380 13.65 -4.15 -26.54
N ASP A 381 14.83 -4.69 -26.89
CA ASP A 381 15.92 -3.90 -27.44
C ASP A 381 15.55 -3.23 -28.77
N ARG A 382 14.83 -3.95 -29.64
CA ARG A 382 14.36 -3.42 -30.93
C ARG A 382 13.32 -2.32 -30.71
N PHE A 383 12.41 -2.50 -29.76
CA PHE A 383 11.41 -1.51 -29.38
C PHE A 383 12.07 -0.22 -28.87
N LEU A 384 13.01 -0.35 -27.92
CA LEU A 384 13.75 0.78 -27.37
C LEU A 384 14.54 1.54 -28.44
N LYS A 385 15.17 0.83 -29.39
CA LYS A 385 15.87 1.46 -30.53
C LYS A 385 14.92 2.18 -31.48
N THR A 386 13.73 1.63 -31.70
CA THR A 386 12.67 2.26 -32.50
C THR A 386 12.22 3.56 -31.86
N LYS A 387 11.90 3.53 -30.55
CA LYS A 387 11.59 4.72 -29.75
C LYS A 387 12.68 5.78 -29.81
N ASN A 388 13.94 5.40 -29.58
CA ASN A 388 15.08 6.31 -29.66
C ASN A 388 15.26 6.91 -31.06
N THR A 389 14.91 6.16 -32.10
CA THR A 389 14.95 6.65 -33.49
C THR A 389 13.84 7.67 -33.74
N LEU A 390 12.62 7.43 -33.25
CA LEU A 390 11.51 8.38 -33.32
C LEU A 390 11.82 9.68 -32.58
N ILE A 391 12.38 9.60 -31.36
CA ILE A 391 12.83 10.78 -30.60
C ILE A 391 13.89 11.56 -31.38
N LYS A 392 14.86 10.87 -32.00
CA LYS A 392 15.86 11.53 -32.86
C LYS A 392 15.23 12.19 -34.10
N ARG A 393 14.20 11.58 -34.71
CA ARG A 393 13.47 12.19 -35.84
C ARG A 393 12.69 13.42 -35.41
N LEU A 394 12.02 13.37 -34.25
CA LEU A 394 11.35 14.52 -33.65
C LEU A 394 12.33 15.67 -33.40
N GLN A 395 13.49 15.41 -32.80
CA GLN A 395 14.53 16.42 -32.59
C GLN A 395 15.09 17.00 -33.89
N LYS A 396 15.18 16.20 -34.96
CA LYS A 396 15.57 16.71 -36.29
C LYS A 396 14.50 17.60 -36.88
N ARG A 397 13.22 17.27 -36.70
CA ARG A 397 12.09 18.06 -37.17
C ARG A 397 11.96 19.38 -36.43
N ILE A 398 12.13 19.39 -35.10
CA ILE A 398 12.23 20.63 -34.30
C ILE A 398 13.30 21.56 -34.85
N ARG A 399 14.50 21.05 -35.14
CA ARG A 399 15.59 21.86 -35.72
C ARG A 399 15.30 22.38 -37.14
N HIS A 400 14.44 21.69 -37.89
CA HIS A 400 14.05 22.12 -39.23
C HIS A 400 12.97 23.20 -39.14
N ASP A 401 11.89 22.89 -38.41
CA ASP A 401 10.73 23.77 -38.22
C ASP A 401 11.13 25.08 -37.52
N ARG A 402 12.21 25.08 -36.73
CA ARG A 402 12.77 26.27 -36.08
C ARG A 402 12.94 27.46 -37.02
N ASP A 403 13.37 27.19 -38.25
CA ASP A 403 13.68 28.22 -39.24
C ASP A 403 12.49 28.47 -40.21
N ASP A 404 11.32 27.87 -39.96
CA ASP A 404 10.11 28.07 -40.77
C ASP A 404 9.40 29.40 -40.47
N ASP A 405 8.78 29.97 -41.51
CA ASP A 405 8.09 31.27 -41.46
C ASP A 405 7.01 31.35 -40.38
N TRP A 406 6.27 30.26 -40.15
CA TRP A 406 5.19 30.24 -39.16
C TRP A 406 5.72 30.26 -37.72
N VAL A 407 6.87 29.63 -37.45
CA VAL A 407 7.51 29.65 -36.13
C VAL A 407 8.06 31.03 -35.83
N GLN A 408 8.71 31.65 -36.83
CA GLN A 408 9.23 33.01 -36.69
C GLN A 408 8.09 34.03 -36.46
N ALA A 409 6.98 33.89 -37.16
CA ALA A 409 5.80 34.74 -36.95
C ALA A 409 5.19 34.58 -35.55
N GLU A 410 5.20 33.36 -35.00
CA GLU A 410 4.69 33.12 -33.65
C GLU A 410 5.62 33.68 -32.57
N ILE A 411 6.94 33.56 -32.77
CA ILE A 411 7.94 34.18 -31.88
C ILE A 411 7.85 35.69 -31.89
N ASP A 412 7.61 36.30 -33.07
CA ASP A 412 7.45 37.75 -33.20
C ASP A 412 6.15 38.26 -32.55
N ASN A 413 5.18 37.38 -32.31
CA ASN A 413 3.94 37.69 -31.59
C ASN A 413 4.02 37.43 -30.07
N LEU A 414 5.12 36.84 -29.56
CA LEU A 414 5.31 36.65 -28.12
C LEU A 414 5.40 38.00 -27.40
N SER A 415 4.85 38.06 -26.19
CA SER A 415 5.01 39.25 -25.35
C SER A 415 6.46 39.38 -24.86
N ASP A 416 6.90 40.60 -24.55
CA ASP A 416 8.25 40.83 -23.98
C ASP A 416 8.44 40.05 -22.66
N GLU A 417 7.36 39.80 -21.91
CA GLU A 417 7.38 38.96 -20.69
C GLU A 417 7.62 37.49 -21.00
N ASP A 418 6.88 36.90 -21.96
CA ASP A 418 7.05 35.50 -22.36
C ASP A 418 8.45 35.25 -22.95
N PHE A 419 8.95 36.21 -23.73
CA PHE A 419 10.28 36.16 -24.33
C PHE A 419 11.39 36.16 -23.25
N GLN A 420 11.26 37.02 -22.24
CA GLN A 420 12.16 37.08 -21.08
C GLN A 420 12.05 35.82 -20.21
N GLN A 421 10.85 35.26 -20.05
CA GLN A 421 10.62 34.06 -19.25
C GLN A 421 11.32 32.85 -19.87
N ILE A 422 11.21 32.65 -21.19
CA ILE A 422 11.90 31.54 -21.89
C ILE A 422 13.42 31.64 -21.73
N ILE A 423 14.00 32.85 -21.86
CA ILE A 423 15.43 33.10 -21.65
C ILE A 423 15.85 32.76 -20.22
N THR A 424 15.02 33.14 -19.25
CA THR A 424 15.29 32.96 -17.81
C THR A 424 15.22 31.50 -17.39
N ASP A 425 14.17 30.80 -17.81
CA ASP A 425 13.92 29.39 -17.48
C ASP A 425 14.99 28.47 -18.09
N HIS A 426 15.46 28.79 -19.31
CA HIS A 426 16.39 27.95 -20.06
C HIS A 426 17.85 28.42 -20.03
N LYS A 427 18.16 29.49 -19.29
CA LYS A 427 19.52 30.04 -19.12
C LYS A 427 20.24 30.31 -20.46
N ILE A 428 19.54 30.95 -21.39
CA ILE A 428 20.07 31.21 -22.73
C ILE A 428 21.07 32.37 -22.66
N GLU A 429 22.34 32.13 -23.00
CA GLU A 429 23.37 33.18 -23.12
C GLU A 429 23.12 34.06 -24.36
N GLU A 430 23.35 35.38 -24.23
CA GLU A 430 23.28 36.29 -25.38
C GLU A 430 24.35 35.92 -26.40
N SER A 431 23.90 35.32 -27.50
CA SER A 431 24.72 34.87 -28.61
C SER A 431 24.01 35.16 -29.92
N THR A 432 24.75 35.12 -31.03
CA THR A 432 24.19 35.32 -32.39
C THR A 432 23.05 34.36 -32.75
N ASN A 433 22.88 33.26 -31.98
CA ASN A 433 21.86 32.23 -32.20
C ASN A 433 20.71 32.27 -31.18
N GLN A 434 20.60 33.30 -30.34
CA GLN A 434 19.60 33.36 -29.27
C GLN A 434 18.16 33.16 -29.76
N ARG A 435 17.79 33.77 -30.89
CA ARG A 435 16.46 33.62 -31.51
C ARG A 435 16.17 32.17 -31.93
N SER A 436 17.18 31.47 -32.44
CA SER A 436 17.07 30.05 -32.79
C SER A 436 16.91 29.17 -31.55
N ILE A 437 17.59 29.49 -30.44
CA ILE A 437 17.44 28.71 -29.19
C ILE A 437 16.03 28.89 -28.64
N ILE A 438 15.50 30.12 -28.64
CA ILE A 438 14.11 30.41 -28.22
C ILE A 438 13.10 29.66 -29.09
N ALA A 439 13.31 29.65 -30.41
CA ALA A 439 12.48 28.90 -31.35
C ALA A 439 12.49 27.38 -31.06
N GLU A 440 13.64 26.82 -30.68
CA GLU A 440 13.73 25.40 -30.30
C GLU A 440 13.00 25.11 -28.98
N GLU A 441 13.11 25.97 -27.96
CA GLU A 441 12.37 25.79 -26.70
C GLU A 441 10.86 25.94 -26.90
N PHE A 442 10.42 26.95 -27.64
CA PHE A 442 9.02 27.10 -28.04
C PHE A 442 8.47 25.85 -28.74
N LEU A 443 9.24 25.30 -29.69
CA LEU A 443 8.84 24.08 -30.41
C LEU A 443 8.85 22.83 -29.52
N LYS A 444 9.75 22.74 -28.54
CA LYS A 444 9.74 21.65 -27.56
C LYS A 444 8.48 21.68 -26.71
N ASP A 445 8.05 22.85 -26.25
CA ASP A 445 6.81 23.01 -25.50
C ASP A 445 5.59 22.69 -26.38
N ARG A 446 5.59 23.21 -27.61
CA ARG A 446 4.54 22.95 -28.60
C ARG A 446 4.39 21.46 -28.93
N TYR A 447 5.50 20.75 -29.09
CA TYR A 447 5.54 19.32 -29.39
C TYR A 447 5.63 18.44 -28.14
N ALA A 448 5.49 18.99 -26.93
CA ALA A 448 5.46 18.23 -25.69
C ALA A 448 4.42 17.08 -25.71
N PRO A 449 3.21 17.21 -26.31
CA PRO A 449 2.28 16.09 -26.45
C PRO A 449 2.86 14.90 -27.24
N ILE A 450 3.63 15.18 -28.30
CA ILE A 450 4.30 14.15 -29.11
C ILE A 450 5.42 13.50 -28.30
N TYR A 451 6.20 14.31 -27.57
CA TYR A 451 7.26 13.82 -26.69
C TYR A 451 6.70 12.89 -25.61
N ASN A 452 5.58 13.28 -24.98
CA ASN A 452 4.85 12.47 -24.01
C ASN A 452 4.31 11.18 -24.64
N ALA A 453 3.75 11.23 -25.85
CA ALA A 453 3.28 10.04 -26.55
C ALA A 453 4.42 9.04 -26.83
N LEU A 454 5.61 9.54 -27.22
CA LEU A 454 6.79 8.70 -27.42
C LEU A 454 7.32 8.13 -26.10
N ILE A 455 7.42 8.94 -25.04
CA ILE A 455 7.88 8.49 -23.72
C ILE A 455 6.95 7.42 -23.14
N ASN A 456 5.65 7.61 -23.26
CA ASN A 456 4.63 6.70 -22.71
C ASN A 456 4.28 5.55 -23.67
N ASN A 457 5.00 5.41 -24.79
CA ASN A 457 4.84 4.33 -25.77
C ASN A 457 3.43 4.26 -26.39
N TYR A 458 2.72 5.38 -26.55
CA TYR A 458 1.35 5.41 -27.08
C TYR A 458 1.23 5.01 -28.57
N PHE A 459 2.36 4.83 -29.24
CA PHE A 459 2.42 4.32 -30.60
C PHE A 459 2.37 2.78 -30.69
N PHE A 460 2.23 2.08 -29.57
CA PHE A 460 2.14 0.61 -29.51
C PHE A 460 0.77 0.20 -28.97
N ASP A 461 0.14 -0.77 -29.63
CA ASP A 461 -1.13 -1.36 -29.22
C ASP A 461 -0.91 -2.72 -28.52
N PRO A 462 -0.84 -2.75 -27.18
CA PRO A 462 -0.63 -3.99 -26.44
C PRO A 462 -1.84 -4.93 -26.50
N TYR A 463 -3.05 -4.43 -26.81
CA TYR A 463 -4.26 -5.25 -26.83
C TYR A 463 -4.32 -6.10 -28.10
N LYS A 464 -4.06 -5.49 -29.26
CA LYS A 464 -3.95 -6.25 -30.52
C LYS A 464 -2.80 -7.25 -30.48
N GLU A 465 -1.67 -6.87 -29.88
CA GLU A 465 -0.54 -7.79 -29.69
C GLU A 465 -0.94 -8.98 -28.81
N TYR A 466 -1.64 -8.73 -27.71
CA TYR A 466 -2.16 -9.78 -26.84
C TYR A 466 -3.12 -10.73 -27.59
N LEU A 467 -4.08 -10.19 -28.35
CA LEU A 467 -5.02 -10.98 -29.15
C LEU A 467 -4.29 -11.84 -30.20
N TYR A 468 -3.27 -11.29 -30.86
CA TYR A 468 -2.44 -12.02 -31.81
C TYR A 468 -1.70 -13.19 -31.16
N LEU A 469 -1.12 -13.00 -29.97
CA LEU A 469 -0.46 -14.08 -29.25
C LEU A 469 -1.46 -15.16 -28.81
N LEU A 470 -2.66 -14.78 -28.38
CA LEU A 470 -3.71 -15.74 -28.05
C LEU A 470 -4.13 -16.57 -29.27
N SER A 471 -4.20 -15.97 -30.47
CA SER A 471 -4.59 -16.72 -31.69
C SER A 471 -3.52 -17.72 -32.15
N HIS A 472 -2.26 -17.52 -31.74
CA HIS A 472 -1.13 -18.41 -32.05
C HIS A 472 -0.76 -19.34 -30.89
N MET A 473 -1.54 -19.31 -29.80
CA MET A 473 -1.30 -20.13 -28.62
C MET A 473 -1.81 -21.56 -28.83
N GLU A 474 -0.90 -22.53 -28.75
CA GLU A 474 -1.25 -23.94 -28.73
C GLU A 474 -1.71 -24.35 -27.32
N GLN A 475 -3.01 -24.58 -27.15
CA GLN A 475 -3.59 -24.98 -25.86
C GLN A 475 -4.52 -26.20 -25.99
N ASN A 476 -4.48 -27.09 -24.99
CA ASN A 476 -5.29 -28.32 -24.94
C ASN A 476 -6.38 -28.28 -23.85
N ILE A 477 -6.72 -27.09 -23.36
CA ILE A 477 -7.58 -26.87 -22.20
C ILE A 477 -9.05 -26.83 -22.61
N VAL A 478 -9.34 -26.14 -23.72
CA VAL A 478 -10.67 -26.05 -24.33
C VAL A 478 -10.57 -26.29 -25.84
N SER A 479 -11.70 -26.56 -26.49
CA SER A 479 -11.72 -26.67 -27.95
C SER A 479 -11.33 -25.35 -28.60
N GLN A 480 -10.66 -25.41 -29.76
CA GLN A 480 -10.21 -24.22 -30.48
C GLN A 480 -11.37 -23.23 -30.74
N LYS A 481 -12.56 -23.72 -31.08
CA LYS A 481 -13.74 -22.87 -31.30
C LYS A 481 -14.12 -22.02 -30.07
N ILE A 482 -14.02 -22.60 -28.86
CA ILE A 482 -14.32 -21.89 -27.61
C ILE A 482 -13.22 -20.86 -27.34
N TRP A 483 -11.97 -21.22 -27.61
CA TRP A 483 -10.83 -20.30 -27.48
C TRP A 483 -10.99 -19.09 -28.41
N ASP A 484 -11.29 -19.31 -29.68
CA ASP A 484 -11.51 -18.24 -30.67
C ASP A 484 -12.68 -17.33 -30.26
N THR A 485 -13.78 -17.90 -29.76
CA THR A 485 -14.92 -17.12 -29.25
C THR A 485 -14.53 -16.24 -28.06
N MET A 486 -13.62 -16.72 -27.20
CA MET A 486 -13.09 -15.91 -26.09
C MET A 486 -12.21 -14.78 -26.60
N ILE A 487 -11.38 -15.01 -27.63
CA ILE A 487 -10.56 -13.95 -28.25
C ILE A 487 -11.47 -12.85 -28.81
N GLU A 488 -12.52 -13.22 -29.56
CA GLU A 488 -13.52 -12.28 -30.07
C GLU A 488 -14.21 -11.49 -28.94
N ALA A 489 -14.53 -12.15 -27.83
CA ALA A 489 -15.12 -11.49 -26.66
C ALA A 489 -14.14 -10.52 -25.99
N ILE A 490 -12.84 -10.81 -25.96
CA ILE A 490 -11.82 -9.88 -25.42
C ILE A 490 -11.73 -8.65 -26.32
N ASP A 491 -11.65 -8.85 -27.64
CA ASP A 491 -11.58 -7.75 -28.62
C ASP A 491 -12.76 -6.78 -28.47
N HIS A 492 -13.99 -7.33 -28.42
CA HIS A 492 -15.19 -6.52 -28.20
C HIS A 492 -15.19 -5.79 -26.85
N ASN A 493 -14.68 -6.42 -25.79
CA ASN A 493 -14.59 -5.78 -24.47
C ASN A 493 -13.57 -4.65 -24.45
N VAL A 494 -12.44 -4.80 -25.15
CA VAL A 494 -11.42 -3.75 -25.30
C VAL A 494 -12.02 -2.54 -26.01
N GLU A 495 -12.77 -2.74 -27.10
CA GLU A 495 -13.52 -1.66 -27.77
C GLU A 495 -14.52 -0.97 -26.83
N ALA A 496 -15.12 -1.72 -25.91
CA ALA A 496 -16.02 -1.20 -24.88
C ALA A 496 -15.29 -0.60 -23.65
N HIS A 497 -13.97 -0.40 -23.72
CA HIS A 497 -13.11 0.08 -22.63
C HIS A 497 -13.21 -0.77 -21.35
N LYS A 498 -13.35 -2.09 -21.49
CA LYS A 498 -13.46 -3.05 -20.39
C LYS A 498 -12.48 -4.19 -20.55
N LEU A 499 -11.94 -4.67 -19.44
CA LEU A 499 -11.03 -5.82 -19.47
C LEU A 499 -11.22 -6.70 -18.23
N SER A 500 -11.20 -8.02 -18.43
CA SER A 500 -11.21 -8.94 -17.29
C SER A 500 -9.89 -8.81 -16.52
N LEU A 501 -9.91 -9.09 -15.21
CA LEU A 501 -8.69 -8.97 -14.39
C LEU A 501 -7.54 -9.87 -14.89
N ASN A 502 -7.85 -11.04 -15.48
CA ASN A 502 -6.82 -11.96 -15.97
C ASN A 502 -6.19 -11.44 -17.27
N ASP A 503 -7.02 -10.89 -18.15
CA ASP A 503 -6.57 -10.27 -19.41
C ASP A 503 -5.78 -8.99 -19.14
N ALA A 504 -6.18 -8.21 -18.13
CA ALA A 504 -5.48 -7.01 -17.72
C ALA A 504 -4.05 -7.31 -17.24
N ILE A 505 -3.87 -8.33 -16.40
CA ILE A 505 -2.54 -8.76 -15.94
C ILE A 505 -1.68 -9.25 -17.11
N ALA A 506 -2.24 -10.05 -18.01
CA ALA A 506 -1.50 -10.58 -19.15
C ALA A 506 -1.09 -9.48 -20.13
N THR A 507 -2.00 -8.57 -20.45
CA THR A 507 -1.74 -7.41 -21.31
C THR A 507 -0.69 -6.49 -20.68
N LEU A 508 -0.79 -6.23 -19.37
CA LEU A 508 0.20 -5.44 -18.65
C LEU A 508 1.58 -6.09 -18.66
N TYR A 509 1.66 -7.38 -18.34
CA TYR A 509 2.92 -8.14 -18.36
C TYR A 509 3.55 -8.08 -19.75
N LEU A 510 2.76 -8.34 -20.81
CA LEU A 510 3.23 -8.32 -22.18
C LEU A 510 3.71 -6.93 -22.61
N ARG A 511 2.92 -5.89 -22.32
CA ARG A 511 3.29 -4.51 -22.62
C ARG A 511 4.61 -4.13 -21.96
N ASP A 512 4.73 -4.39 -20.66
CA ASP A 512 5.91 -4.01 -19.88
C ASP A 512 7.14 -4.82 -20.31
N TYR A 513 6.95 -6.10 -20.65
CA TYR A 513 7.97 -6.96 -21.25
C TYR A 513 8.48 -6.41 -22.59
N ILE A 514 7.59 -6.19 -23.56
CA ILE A 514 7.94 -5.73 -24.92
C ILE A 514 8.58 -4.34 -24.89
N THR A 515 8.12 -3.47 -24.01
CA THR A 515 8.59 -2.08 -23.98
C THR A 515 9.79 -1.85 -23.06
N ASP A 516 10.24 -2.89 -22.34
CA ASP A 516 11.22 -2.81 -21.24
C ASP A 516 10.90 -1.64 -20.28
N SER A 517 9.61 -1.48 -19.98
CA SER A 517 9.10 -0.35 -19.22
C SER A 517 8.28 -0.79 -18.04
N GLY A 518 7.94 0.16 -17.16
CA GLY A 518 7.10 -0.12 -16.02
C GLY A 518 7.77 -0.94 -14.91
N ILE A 519 9.08 -1.18 -15.01
CA ILE A 519 9.93 -1.79 -13.98
C ILE A 519 10.43 -0.70 -13.02
N ASN A 520 10.34 -0.95 -11.72
CA ASN A 520 10.88 -0.08 -10.69
C ASN A 520 11.85 -0.84 -9.77
N GLY A 521 13.15 -0.68 -10.06
CA GLY A 521 14.23 -1.28 -9.27
C GLY A 521 14.56 -0.56 -7.96
N SER A 522 13.92 0.58 -7.66
CA SER A 522 14.17 1.33 -6.42
C SER A 522 13.48 0.69 -5.21
N ILE A 523 12.35 0.00 -5.43
CA ILE A 523 11.60 -0.71 -4.38
C ILE A 523 12.41 -1.91 -3.89
N GLN A 524 12.61 -1.99 -2.58
CA GLN A 524 13.42 -3.01 -1.93
C GLN A 524 12.59 -4.05 -1.19
N HIS A 525 11.39 -3.68 -0.72
CA HIS A 525 10.52 -4.60 0.01
C HIS A 525 9.06 -4.47 -0.44
N ILE A 526 8.40 -5.61 -0.63
CA ILE A 526 6.97 -5.69 -0.90
C ILE A 526 6.34 -6.61 0.13
N PHE A 527 5.27 -6.12 0.74
CA PHE A 527 4.41 -6.85 1.65
C PHE A 527 3.09 -7.11 0.96
N ILE A 528 2.61 -8.35 0.99
CA ILE A 528 1.29 -8.73 0.48
C ILE A 528 0.54 -9.41 1.61
N ASP A 529 -0.55 -8.79 2.07
CA ASP A 529 -1.49 -9.40 3.01
C ASP A 529 -2.59 -10.16 2.24
N GLU A 530 -3.18 -11.17 2.86
CA GLU A 530 -4.20 -12.05 2.27
C GLU A 530 -3.78 -12.68 0.92
N ILE A 531 -2.57 -13.26 0.86
CA ILE A 531 -1.96 -13.84 -0.36
C ILE A 531 -2.84 -14.87 -1.08
N GLN A 532 -3.78 -15.51 -0.38
CA GLN A 532 -4.75 -16.43 -0.97
C GLN A 532 -5.64 -15.77 -2.04
N ASP A 533 -5.84 -14.44 -1.98
CA ASP A 533 -6.62 -13.68 -2.96
C ASP A 533 -5.85 -13.37 -4.25
N TYR A 534 -4.54 -13.66 -4.28
CA TYR A 534 -3.67 -13.41 -5.43
C TYR A 534 -3.57 -14.63 -6.34
N THR A 535 -3.43 -14.39 -7.65
CA THR A 535 -3.13 -15.42 -8.66
C THR A 535 -1.61 -15.53 -8.85
N MET A 536 -1.15 -16.67 -9.39
CA MET A 536 0.28 -16.83 -9.67
C MET A 536 0.74 -15.91 -10.82
N ALA A 537 -0.14 -15.62 -11.78
CA ALA A 537 0.11 -14.60 -12.81
C ALA A 537 0.32 -13.21 -12.18
N GLN A 538 -0.51 -12.82 -11.20
CA GLN A 538 -0.35 -11.55 -10.49
C GLN A 538 0.96 -11.48 -9.71
N LEU A 539 1.34 -12.54 -8.98
CA LEU A 539 2.61 -12.58 -8.25
C LEU A 539 3.82 -12.56 -9.18
N LYS A 540 3.74 -13.25 -10.33
CA LYS A 540 4.75 -13.18 -11.37
C LYS A 540 4.88 -11.77 -11.93
N TYR A 541 3.76 -11.10 -12.21
CA TYR A 541 3.75 -9.71 -12.66
C TYR A 541 4.35 -8.75 -11.63
N ILE A 542 3.97 -8.86 -10.35
CA ILE A 542 4.55 -8.05 -9.27
C ILE A 542 6.07 -8.27 -9.19
N SER A 543 6.54 -9.52 -9.27
CA SER A 543 7.99 -9.80 -9.27
C SER A 543 8.71 -9.29 -10.52
N HIS A 544 8.02 -9.14 -11.66
CA HIS A 544 8.56 -8.53 -12.86
C HIS A 544 8.64 -7.00 -12.73
N ALA A 545 7.57 -6.37 -12.24
CA ALA A 545 7.50 -4.92 -12.03
C ALA A 545 8.51 -4.44 -10.96
N PHE A 546 8.85 -5.28 -9.98
CA PHE A 546 9.75 -4.93 -8.87
C PHE A 546 10.85 -6.00 -8.68
N PRO A 547 11.84 -6.07 -9.60
CA PRO A 547 12.77 -7.20 -9.68
C PRO A 547 13.72 -7.31 -8.47
N ASN A 548 14.06 -6.17 -7.85
CA ASN A 548 14.98 -6.10 -6.71
C ASN A 548 14.27 -6.28 -5.36
N ALA A 549 12.93 -6.35 -5.34
CA ALA A 549 12.19 -6.37 -4.09
C ALA A 549 12.19 -7.77 -3.45
N LYS A 550 12.45 -7.80 -2.14
CA LYS A 550 12.18 -8.96 -1.29
C LYS A 550 10.69 -9.00 -0.95
N LEU A 551 10.09 -10.19 -1.04
CA LEU A 551 8.66 -10.38 -0.83
C LEU A 551 8.39 -10.92 0.57
N THR A 552 7.44 -10.32 1.28
CA THR A 552 6.85 -10.91 2.49
C THR A 552 5.37 -11.15 2.20
N LEU A 553 4.98 -12.42 2.13
CA LEU A 553 3.65 -12.88 1.74
C LEU A 553 2.95 -13.47 2.95
N LEU A 554 1.73 -13.00 3.25
CA LEU A 554 0.99 -13.44 4.43
C LEU A 554 -0.41 -13.88 4.05
N GLY A 555 -0.93 -14.90 4.72
CA GLY A 555 -2.31 -15.31 4.52
C GLY A 555 -2.78 -16.43 5.42
N ASP A 556 -4.07 -16.73 5.30
CA ASP A 556 -4.70 -17.92 5.87
C ASP A 556 -5.25 -18.77 4.73
N ARG A 557 -4.79 -20.02 4.64
CA ARG A 557 -5.27 -20.99 3.62
C ARG A 557 -6.78 -21.19 3.68
N SER A 558 -7.40 -20.96 4.83
CA SER A 558 -8.81 -21.24 5.10
C SER A 558 -9.71 -20.00 4.95
N GLN A 559 -9.14 -18.84 4.59
CA GLN A 559 -9.87 -17.59 4.33
C GLN A 559 -9.91 -17.23 2.84
N ASP A 560 -9.81 -18.23 1.96
CA ASP A 560 -10.03 -18.06 0.53
C ASP A 560 -11.53 -17.98 0.24
N VAL A 561 -12.08 -16.78 0.29
CA VAL A 561 -13.49 -16.52 -0.03
C VAL A 561 -13.69 -16.34 -1.54
N LEU A 562 -12.67 -15.86 -2.25
CA LEU A 562 -12.81 -15.35 -3.62
C LEU A 562 -12.55 -16.42 -4.68
N THR A 563 -11.70 -17.42 -4.39
CA THR A 563 -11.22 -18.38 -5.39
C THR A 563 -11.38 -19.85 -4.98
N SER A 564 -11.77 -20.15 -3.74
CA SER A 564 -11.95 -21.51 -3.21
C SER A 564 -12.99 -22.35 -3.96
N ALA A 565 -13.93 -21.71 -4.65
CA ALA A 565 -14.94 -22.41 -5.44
C ALA A 565 -14.36 -23.13 -6.66
N TYR A 566 -13.17 -22.75 -7.14
CA TYR A 566 -12.61 -23.26 -8.39
C TYR A 566 -11.10 -23.58 -8.37
N ARG A 567 -10.34 -23.16 -7.35
CA ARG A 567 -8.93 -23.53 -7.23
C ARG A 567 -8.76 -24.89 -6.55
N ASN A 568 -7.99 -25.78 -7.21
CA ASN A 568 -7.71 -27.12 -6.71
C ASN A 568 -6.30 -27.29 -6.11
N LYS A 569 -5.38 -26.35 -6.41
CA LYS A 569 -3.97 -26.43 -5.99
C LYS A 569 -3.73 -25.53 -4.79
N ASP A 570 -2.96 -26.06 -3.83
CA ASP A 570 -2.54 -25.31 -2.66
C ASP A 570 -1.67 -24.10 -3.05
N VAL A 571 -2.01 -22.93 -2.51
CA VAL A 571 -1.36 -21.64 -2.82
C VAL A 571 0.12 -21.69 -2.43
N ILE A 572 0.46 -22.33 -1.32
CA ILE A 572 1.83 -22.40 -0.79
C ILE A 572 2.73 -23.19 -1.73
N THR A 573 2.24 -24.35 -2.18
CA THR A 573 2.95 -25.18 -3.16
C THR A 573 3.21 -24.39 -4.45
N SER A 574 2.21 -23.64 -4.91
CA SER A 574 2.32 -22.83 -6.12
C SER A 574 3.32 -21.67 -5.97
N ILE A 575 3.38 -21.03 -4.81
CA ILE A 575 4.38 -19.98 -4.49
C ILE A 575 5.80 -20.54 -4.50
N ASN A 576 6.01 -21.72 -3.90
CA ASN A 576 7.32 -22.37 -3.89
C ASN A 576 7.80 -22.74 -5.30
N GLU A 577 6.89 -23.19 -6.17
CA GLU A 577 7.20 -23.47 -7.57
C GLU A 577 7.53 -22.19 -8.35
N LEU A 578 6.73 -21.13 -8.19
CA LEU A 578 6.94 -19.84 -8.86
C LEU A 578 8.30 -19.23 -8.50
N PHE A 579 8.69 -19.31 -7.22
CA PHE A 579 9.93 -18.72 -6.71
C PHE A 579 11.03 -19.74 -6.44
N ALA A 580 11.04 -20.88 -7.14
CA ALA A 580 12.02 -21.96 -6.92
C ALA A 580 13.50 -21.54 -7.10
N LYS A 581 13.75 -20.41 -7.78
CA LYS A 581 15.10 -19.82 -7.96
C LYS A 581 15.51 -18.84 -6.85
N LYS A 582 14.62 -18.53 -5.90
CA LYS A 582 14.82 -17.59 -4.79
C LYS A 582 14.90 -18.35 -3.46
N HIS A 583 15.50 -17.75 -2.43
CA HIS A 583 15.49 -18.31 -1.09
C HIS A 583 14.12 -18.09 -0.43
N VAL A 584 13.26 -19.12 -0.46
CA VAL A 584 11.93 -19.11 0.15
C VAL A 584 11.99 -19.69 1.56
N THR A 585 11.52 -18.92 2.55
CA THR A 585 11.35 -19.39 3.94
C THR A 585 9.88 -19.34 4.31
N MET A 586 9.39 -20.40 4.97
CA MET A 586 8.00 -20.49 5.43
C MET A 586 7.93 -20.55 6.96
N ILE A 587 7.08 -19.71 7.55
CA ILE A 587 6.80 -19.66 8.99
C ILE A 587 5.30 -19.84 9.20
N SER A 588 4.92 -20.72 10.13
CA SER A 588 3.52 -20.98 10.48
C SER A 588 3.13 -20.35 11.82
N LEU A 589 1.99 -19.66 11.88
CA LEU A 589 1.38 -19.09 13.08
C LEU A 589 0.04 -19.79 13.37
N ASN A 590 0.06 -20.73 14.32
CA ASN A 590 -1.08 -21.65 14.54
C ASN A 590 -2.05 -21.21 15.66
N GLN A 591 -1.74 -20.12 16.36
CA GLN A 591 -2.51 -19.64 17.51
C GLN A 591 -3.32 -18.39 17.14
N SER A 592 -4.59 -18.34 17.55
CA SER A 592 -5.47 -17.19 17.34
C SER A 592 -5.70 -16.42 18.63
N TYR A 593 -5.38 -15.11 18.66
CA TYR A 593 -5.48 -14.24 19.83
C TYR A 593 -6.65 -13.25 19.79
N ARG A 594 -7.25 -13.11 18.61
CA ARG A 594 -8.20 -12.03 18.33
C ARG A 594 -9.61 -12.34 18.83
N SER A 595 -10.13 -13.50 18.46
CA SER A 595 -11.47 -13.95 18.83
C SER A 595 -11.44 -14.71 20.16
N THR A 596 -12.60 -14.83 20.80
CA THR A 596 -12.74 -15.68 22.00
C THR A 596 -12.48 -17.14 21.66
N ALA A 597 -12.16 -17.93 22.69
CA ALA A 597 -11.89 -19.35 22.54
C ALA A 597 -13.10 -20.08 21.95
N GLU A 598 -14.30 -19.72 22.40
CA GLU A 598 -15.57 -20.29 21.97
C GLU A 598 -15.83 -20.01 20.47
N ILE A 599 -15.60 -18.77 20.00
CA ILE A 599 -15.74 -18.41 18.58
C ILE A 599 -14.71 -19.16 17.74
N THR A 600 -13.44 -19.19 18.17
CA THR A 600 -12.36 -19.84 17.43
C THR A 600 -12.58 -21.35 17.31
N ASN A 601 -12.99 -22.00 18.40
CA ASN A 601 -13.30 -23.43 18.43
C ASN A 601 -14.56 -23.78 17.63
N PHE A 602 -15.53 -22.88 17.56
CA PHE A 602 -16.70 -23.06 16.70
C PHE A 602 -16.32 -22.93 15.23
N ALA A 603 -15.58 -21.88 14.86
CA ALA A 603 -15.15 -21.65 13.49
C ALA A 603 -14.23 -22.77 12.97
N SER A 604 -13.30 -23.28 13.79
CA SER A 604 -12.38 -24.34 13.37
C SER A 604 -13.11 -25.64 12.99
N GLN A 605 -14.28 -25.93 13.57
CA GLN A 605 -15.10 -27.11 13.21
C GLN A 605 -15.68 -27.06 11.80
N LEU A 606 -15.72 -25.88 11.17
CA LEU A 606 -16.14 -25.73 9.77
C LEU A 606 -15.07 -26.23 8.79
N LEU A 607 -13.81 -26.34 9.26
CA LEU A 607 -12.67 -26.72 8.44
C LEU A 607 -12.41 -28.24 8.53
N PRO A 608 -11.89 -28.86 7.45
CA PRO A 608 -11.56 -30.29 7.44
C PRO A 608 -10.38 -30.67 8.34
N ASP A 609 -9.43 -29.74 8.58
CA ASP A 609 -8.22 -29.96 9.38
C ASP A 609 -8.31 -29.23 10.74
N THR A 610 -9.13 -29.71 11.66
CA THR A 610 -9.37 -29.07 12.97
C THR A 610 -8.15 -29.01 13.89
N GLU A 611 -7.18 -29.90 13.73
CA GLU A 611 -6.10 -30.14 14.70
C GLU A 611 -4.97 -29.09 14.72
N LYS A 612 -4.92 -28.20 13.72
CA LYS A 612 -3.84 -27.20 13.60
C LYS A 612 -4.13 -25.86 14.25
N ILE A 613 -5.41 -25.54 14.52
CA ILE A 613 -5.80 -24.22 15.06
C ILE A 613 -5.91 -24.29 16.57
N LYS A 614 -5.11 -23.49 17.27
CA LYS A 614 -5.17 -23.37 18.73
C LYS A 614 -5.83 -22.05 19.11
N ALA A 615 -7.00 -22.15 19.74
CA ALA A 615 -7.67 -21.00 20.32
C ALA A 615 -6.88 -20.50 21.55
N PHE A 616 -6.73 -19.18 21.67
CA PHE A 616 -6.16 -18.57 22.87
C PHE A 616 -7.19 -18.50 24.00
N SER A 617 -6.74 -18.58 25.25
CA SER A 617 -7.54 -18.77 26.46
C SER A 617 -8.44 -17.59 26.89
N ARG A 618 -8.87 -16.73 25.95
CA ARG A 618 -9.85 -15.67 26.22
C ARG A 618 -11.26 -16.26 26.15
N LYS A 619 -11.85 -16.52 27.31
CA LYS A 619 -13.26 -16.95 27.39
C LYS A 619 -14.20 -15.79 27.03
N GLY A 620 -15.29 -16.11 26.35
CA GLY A 620 -16.36 -15.17 26.03
C GLY A 620 -17.72 -15.85 25.87
N GLU A 621 -18.65 -15.14 25.23
CA GLU A 621 -19.98 -15.67 24.95
C GLU A 621 -19.88 -16.86 23.95
N VAL A 622 -20.68 -17.89 24.17
CA VAL A 622 -20.78 -19.02 23.23
C VAL A 622 -21.51 -18.55 21.97
N PRO A 623 -21.02 -18.90 20.76
CA PRO A 623 -21.72 -18.58 19.52
C PRO A 623 -23.17 -19.06 19.54
N THR A 624 -24.09 -18.15 19.22
CA THR A 624 -25.53 -18.42 19.25
C THR A 624 -26.05 -18.73 17.85
N VAL A 625 -26.90 -19.74 17.70
CA VAL A 625 -27.56 -20.07 16.43
C VAL A 625 -29.06 -19.81 16.57
N LYS A 626 -29.59 -18.86 15.79
CA LYS A 626 -31.02 -18.53 15.73
C LYS A 626 -31.60 -19.00 14.38
N VAL A 627 -32.52 -19.95 14.44
CA VAL A 627 -33.24 -20.45 13.25
C VAL A 627 -34.66 -19.89 13.30
N PHE A 628 -35.06 -19.16 12.26
CA PHE A 628 -36.37 -18.56 12.14
C PHE A 628 -37.24 -19.41 11.19
N PRO A 629 -38.29 -20.08 11.70
CA PRO A 629 -39.25 -20.83 10.87
C PRO A 629 -39.97 -19.93 9.86
N ALA A 630 -40.59 -20.53 8.84
CA ALA A 630 -41.28 -19.80 7.77
C ALA A 630 -42.42 -18.89 8.27
N GLU A 631 -42.99 -19.19 9.45
CA GLU A 631 -44.06 -18.42 10.07
C GLU A 631 -43.56 -17.16 10.81
N ILE A 632 -42.26 -17.06 11.07
CA ILE A 632 -41.64 -15.92 11.77
C ILE A 632 -40.96 -15.01 10.75
N ASP A 633 -41.19 -13.70 10.88
CA ASP A 633 -40.49 -12.70 10.07
C ASP A 633 -38.99 -12.70 10.42
N TYR A 634 -38.20 -13.32 9.53
CA TYR A 634 -36.75 -13.42 9.62
C TYR A 634 -36.09 -12.04 9.77
N TYR A 635 -36.50 -11.06 8.97
CA TYR A 635 -35.87 -9.73 8.99
C TYR A 635 -36.18 -8.99 10.29
N LYS A 636 -37.39 -9.15 10.84
CA LYS A 636 -37.70 -8.64 12.17
C LYS A 636 -36.79 -9.27 13.24
N GLY A 637 -36.63 -10.59 13.22
CA GLY A 637 -35.74 -11.30 14.16
C GLY A 637 -34.26 -10.91 14.03
N LEU A 638 -33.80 -10.69 12.80
CA LEU A 638 -32.46 -10.20 12.49
C LEU A 638 -32.25 -8.79 13.07
N LYS A 639 -33.21 -7.87 12.88
CA LYS A 639 -33.18 -6.51 13.42
C LYS A 639 -33.13 -6.48 14.93
N ASP A 640 -33.98 -7.27 15.58
CA ASP A 640 -34.06 -7.30 17.04
C ASP A 640 -32.74 -7.84 17.63
N THR A 641 -32.13 -8.84 16.99
CA THR A 641 -30.81 -9.35 17.35
C THR A 641 -29.71 -8.29 17.19
N ALA A 642 -29.69 -7.55 16.07
CA ALA A 642 -28.71 -6.49 15.84
C ALA A 642 -28.85 -5.35 16.85
N ARG A 643 -30.08 -4.93 17.17
CA ARG A 643 -30.34 -3.90 18.17
C ARG A 643 -29.95 -4.34 19.58
N GLU A 644 -30.13 -5.61 19.92
CA GLU A 644 -29.70 -6.15 21.20
C GLU A 644 -28.17 -6.10 21.35
N LEU A 645 -27.44 -6.55 20.33
CA LEU A 645 -25.98 -6.53 20.32
C LEU A 645 -25.44 -5.09 20.31
N ASN A 646 -26.08 -4.17 19.59
CA ASN A 646 -25.65 -2.77 19.50
C ASN A 646 -25.84 -1.99 20.81
N LYS A 647 -26.59 -2.54 21.78
CA LYS A 647 -26.63 -2.00 23.15
C LYS A 647 -25.38 -2.35 23.96
N LYS A 648 -24.69 -3.44 23.60
CA LYS A 648 -23.52 -3.96 24.31
C LYS A 648 -22.20 -3.59 23.63
N TYR A 649 -22.21 -3.49 22.31
CA TYR A 649 -21.02 -3.38 21.47
C TYR A 649 -21.09 -2.16 20.55
N GLU A 650 -19.93 -1.57 20.24
CA GLU A 650 -19.86 -0.37 19.40
C GLU A 650 -19.95 -0.70 17.91
N THR A 651 -19.48 -1.89 17.51
CA THR A 651 -19.46 -2.34 16.11
C THR A 651 -20.19 -3.66 15.95
N VAL A 652 -21.37 -3.63 15.33
CA VAL A 652 -22.19 -4.82 15.05
C VAL A 652 -22.30 -5.03 13.55
N ALA A 653 -21.57 -6.00 13.01
CA ALA A 653 -21.56 -6.29 11.58
C ALA A 653 -22.54 -7.41 11.22
N ILE A 654 -23.48 -7.12 10.32
CA ILE A 654 -24.29 -8.10 9.62
C ILE A 654 -23.56 -8.44 8.33
N LEU A 655 -22.93 -9.62 8.32
CA LEU A 655 -22.15 -10.10 7.18
C LEU A 655 -23.03 -10.94 6.27
N THR A 656 -23.11 -10.51 5.01
CA THR A 656 -23.89 -11.15 3.96
C THR A 656 -22.97 -11.85 2.96
N ARG A 657 -23.53 -12.76 2.16
CA ARG A 657 -22.75 -13.50 1.16
C ARG A 657 -22.27 -12.59 0.03
N ASN A 658 -23.13 -11.69 -0.44
CA ASN A 658 -22.90 -10.84 -1.60
C ASN A 658 -23.57 -9.47 -1.42
N GLN A 659 -23.30 -8.54 -2.34
CA GLN A 659 -23.80 -7.16 -2.27
C GLN A 659 -25.33 -7.11 -2.39
N ALA A 660 -25.93 -7.95 -3.24
CA ALA A 660 -27.38 -7.98 -3.41
C ALA A 660 -28.11 -8.34 -2.10
N GLN A 661 -27.57 -9.27 -1.31
CA GLN A 661 -28.07 -9.60 0.02
C GLN A 661 -27.84 -8.45 1.01
N ALA A 662 -26.70 -7.77 0.96
CA ALA A 662 -26.43 -6.59 1.79
C ALA A 662 -27.49 -5.49 1.55
N GLU A 663 -27.77 -5.19 0.29
CA GLU A 663 -28.79 -4.21 -0.13
C GLU A 663 -30.19 -4.66 0.27
N GLN A 664 -30.51 -5.95 0.10
CA GLN A 664 -31.79 -6.50 0.54
C GLN A 664 -31.97 -6.36 2.06
N VAL A 665 -30.96 -6.72 2.86
CA VAL A 665 -31.01 -6.54 4.32
C VAL A 665 -31.18 -5.07 4.67
N TYR A 666 -30.40 -4.18 4.05
CA TYR A 666 -30.47 -2.74 4.30
C TYR A 666 -31.85 -2.15 3.97
N ALA A 667 -32.44 -2.53 2.84
CA ALA A 667 -33.78 -2.09 2.42
C ALA A 667 -34.85 -2.46 3.46
N HIS A 668 -34.70 -3.59 4.16
CA HIS A 668 -35.62 -3.96 5.23
C HIS A 668 -35.52 -3.04 6.45
N TYR A 669 -34.37 -2.40 6.73
CA TYR A 669 -34.19 -1.47 7.85
C TYR A 669 -34.88 -0.11 7.65
N GLY A 670 -35.09 0.35 6.42
CA GLY A 670 -35.67 1.67 6.14
C GLY A 670 -34.79 2.82 6.65
N ASP A 671 -35.39 3.93 7.08
CA ASP A 671 -34.69 5.17 7.52
C ASP A 671 -34.12 5.11 8.97
N GLU A 672 -33.66 3.94 9.42
CA GLU A 672 -33.07 3.81 10.77
C GLU A 672 -31.68 4.47 10.84
N SER A 673 -31.55 5.54 11.63
CA SER A 673 -30.36 6.40 11.68
C SER A 673 -29.06 5.75 12.19
N LEU A 674 -29.12 4.51 12.69
CA LEU A 674 -27.99 3.79 13.29
C LEU A 674 -27.47 2.64 12.41
N VAL A 675 -27.99 2.50 11.20
CA VAL A 675 -27.68 1.40 10.29
C VAL A 675 -26.96 1.96 9.07
N THR A 676 -25.81 1.38 8.75
CA THR A 676 -24.96 1.81 7.64
C THR A 676 -24.73 0.64 6.68
N LEU A 677 -25.10 0.81 5.40
CA LEU A 677 -24.63 -0.05 4.32
C LEU A 677 -23.21 0.38 3.96
N VAL A 678 -22.23 -0.48 4.22
CA VAL A 678 -20.81 -0.16 3.97
C VAL A 678 -20.49 -0.49 2.52
N THR A 679 -19.88 0.47 1.84
CA THR A 679 -19.34 0.32 0.48
C THR A 679 -17.82 0.36 0.49
N ALA A 680 -17.19 -0.01 -0.63
CA ALA A 680 -15.74 -0.02 -0.77
C ALA A 680 -15.07 1.38 -0.63
N ASP A 681 -15.84 2.46 -0.71
CA ASP A 681 -15.35 3.85 -0.70
C ASP A 681 -15.23 4.47 0.70
N TYR A 682 -15.68 3.77 1.74
CA TYR A 682 -15.55 4.27 3.11
C TYR A 682 -14.08 4.41 3.51
N ARG A 683 -13.77 5.48 4.26
CA ARG A 683 -12.41 5.73 4.76
C ARG A 683 -12.12 5.04 6.09
N SER A 684 -13.13 4.88 6.94
CA SER A 684 -13.04 4.20 8.23
C SER A 684 -14.32 3.42 8.52
N VAL A 685 -14.22 2.44 9.41
CA VAL A 685 -15.36 1.64 9.86
C VAL A 685 -16.23 2.52 10.79
N PRO A 686 -17.50 2.81 10.43
CA PRO A 686 -18.36 3.59 11.31
C PRO A 686 -18.78 2.79 12.55
N LYS A 687 -19.21 3.49 13.61
CA LYS A 687 -19.83 2.85 14.77
C LYS A 687 -21.31 2.56 14.50
N GLY A 688 -21.85 1.54 15.14
CA GLY A 688 -23.25 1.14 15.05
C GLY A 688 -23.46 -0.19 14.33
N ILE A 689 -24.62 -0.32 13.68
CA ILE A 689 -24.99 -1.53 12.92
C ILE A 689 -24.50 -1.36 11.48
N LEU A 690 -23.64 -2.27 11.05
CA LEU A 690 -22.98 -2.25 9.76
C LEU A 690 -23.50 -3.42 8.93
N ILE A 691 -23.91 -3.16 7.69
CA ILE A 691 -24.31 -4.21 6.74
C ILE A 691 -23.31 -4.19 5.60
N LEU A 692 -22.71 -5.34 5.33
CA LEU A 692 -21.71 -5.47 4.28
C LEU A 692 -21.58 -6.89 3.75
N PRO A 693 -21.17 -7.06 2.48
CA PRO A 693 -20.77 -8.35 1.96
C PRO A 693 -19.43 -8.81 2.56
N ILE A 694 -19.24 -10.12 2.62
CA ILE A 694 -18.08 -10.77 3.26
C ILE A 694 -16.72 -10.32 2.71
N TYR A 695 -16.61 -10.04 1.41
CA TYR A 695 -15.34 -9.62 0.83
C TYR A 695 -14.89 -8.22 1.27
N LEU A 696 -15.81 -7.33 1.65
CA LEU A 696 -15.47 -6.03 2.24
C LEU A 696 -15.06 -6.16 3.71
N ALA A 697 -15.54 -7.19 4.40
CA ALA A 697 -15.18 -7.47 5.78
C ALA A 697 -13.76 -8.06 5.94
N LYS A 698 -13.12 -8.52 4.85
CA LYS A 698 -11.74 -9.01 4.87
C LYS A 698 -10.78 -7.95 5.39
N GLY A 699 -9.81 -8.37 6.20
CA GLY A 699 -8.92 -7.46 6.94
C GLY A 699 -9.59 -6.68 8.09
N LEU A 700 -10.91 -6.58 8.17
CA LEU A 700 -11.62 -5.78 9.20
C LEU A 700 -12.00 -6.61 10.42
N GLU A 701 -12.32 -5.90 11.51
CA GLU A 701 -12.70 -6.45 12.82
C GLU A 701 -13.95 -5.80 13.39
N PHE A 702 -14.79 -6.60 14.04
CA PHE A 702 -16.04 -6.15 14.65
C PHE A 702 -16.21 -6.81 16.01
N ASP A 703 -16.71 -6.04 16.97
CA ASP A 703 -17.00 -6.51 18.32
C ASP A 703 -18.00 -7.67 18.29
N ALA A 704 -19.07 -7.50 17.52
CA ALA A 704 -20.09 -8.51 17.30
C ALA A 704 -20.38 -8.73 15.81
N VAL A 705 -20.56 -9.98 15.42
CA VAL A 705 -20.93 -10.37 14.06
C VAL A 705 -22.23 -11.16 14.06
N ILE A 706 -23.11 -10.81 13.13
CA ILE A 706 -24.27 -11.59 12.76
C ILE A 706 -24.04 -12.16 11.37
N ALA A 707 -23.97 -13.50 11.26
CA ALA A 707 -23.94 -14.18 9.98
C ALA A 707 -25.36 -14.20 9.39
N HIS A 708 -25.55 -13.50 8.27
CA HIS A 708 -26.85 -13.42 7.59
C HIS A 708 -27.17 -14.72 6.85
N ASN A 709 -28.43 -15.12 6.96
CA ASN A 709 -29.08 -16.26 6.33
C ASN A 709 -28.16 -17.48 6.16
N VAL A 710 -27.71 -18.09 7.26
CA VAL A 710 -26.88 -19.32 7.24
C VAL A 710 -27.72 -20.56 6.96
N SER A 711 -28.56 -20.50 5.93
CA SER A 711 -29.50 -21.56 5.57
C SER A 711 -28.88 -22.60 4.63
N ALA A 712 -29.55 -23.76 4.51
CA ALA A 712 -29.17 -24.79 3.54
C ALA A 712 -29.28 -24.31 2.08
N GLU A 713 -30.14 -23.33 1.80
CA GLU A 713 -30.25 -22.71 0.47
C GLU A 713 -29.08 -21.77 0.19
N ASN A 714 -28.72 -20.92 1.16
CA ASN A 714 -27.67 -19.91 0.98
C ASN A 714 -26.26 -20.49 1.13
N TYR A 715 -26.08 -21.57 1.89
CA TYR A 715 -24.78 -22.24 2.08
C TYR A 715 -24.94 -23.77 2.03
N PRO A 716 -25.14 -24.36 0.84
CA PRO A 716 -25.57 -25.75 0.68
C PRO A 716 -24.46 -26.79 0.87
N ASP A 717 -23.22 -26.46 0.49
CA ASP A 717 -22.16 -27.46 0.32
C ASP A 717 -20.77 -26.95 0.73
N SER A 718 -19.78 -27.84 0.71
CA SER A 718 -18.42 -27.58 1.21
C SER A 718 -17.72 -26.38 0.58
N ARG A 719 -18.13 -25.89 -0.59
CA ARG A 719 -17.57 -24.67 -1.20
C ARG A 719 -17.85 -23.42 -0.36
N SER A 720 -18.87 -23.47 0.49
CA SER A 720 -19.25 -22.39 1.40
C SER A 720 -18.45 -22.35 2.71
N ARG A 721 -17.61 -23.36 2.99
CA ARG A 721 -16.90 -23.48 4.28
C ARG A 721 -16.00 -22.30 4.56
N ASP A 722 -15.17 -21.91 3.59
CA ASP A 722 -14.20 -20.81 3.77
C ASP A 722 -14.91 -19.46 3.92
N THR A 723 -16.04 -19.28 3.24
CA THR A 723 -16.91 -18.11 3.41
C THR A 723 -17.49 -18.05 4.83
N LEU A 724 -18.09 -19.14 5.33
CA LEU A 724 -18.64 -19.19 6.69
C LEU A 724 -17.57 -19.07 7.77
N TYR A 725 -16.42 -19.73 7.58
CA TYR A 725 -15.27 -19.60 8.47
C TYR A 725 -14.77 -18.16 8.51
N THR A 726 -14.69 -17.49 7.36
CA THR A 726 -14.29 -16.08 7.29
C THR A 726 -15.31 -15.20 8.00
N ILE A 727 -16.62 -15.41 7.80
CA ILE A 727 -17.68 -14.68 8.53
C ILE A 727 -17.50 -14.83 10.05
N CYS A 728 -17.37 -16.07 10.54
CA CYS A 728 -17.25 -16.36 11.97
C CYS A 728 -15.99 -15.72 12.58
N THR A 729 -14.88 -15.74 11.86
CA THR A 729 -13.58 -15.25 12.35
C THR A 729 -13.42 -13.73 12.30
N ARG A 730 -14.42 -12.98 11.80
CA ARG A 730 -14.43 -11.51 11.92
C ARG A 730 -14.90 -11.02 13.29
N ALA A 731 -15.58 -11.87 14.05
CA ALA A 731 -16.12 -11.57 15.38
C ALA A 731 -15.04 -11.56 16.46
N MET A 732 -15.00 -10.51 17.28
CA MET A 732 -14.08 -10.43 18.43
C MET A 732 -14.70 -10.94 19.73
N HIS A 733 -15.96 -10.61 20.01
CA HIS A 733 -16.60 -10.85 21.31
C HIS A 733 -17.88 -11.68 21.23
N SER A 734 -18.73 -11.44 20.23
CA SER A 734 -20.01 -12.13 20.09
C SER A 734 -20.27 -12.55 18.64
N LEU A 735 -20.73 -13.79 18.46
CA LEU A 735 -21.06 -14.36 17.15
C LEU A 735 -22.48 -14.91 17.20
N THR A 736 -23.34 -14.43 16.30
CA THR A 736 -24.70 -14.96 16.13
C THR A 736 -24.93 -15.41 14.69
N LEU A 737 -25.34 -16.65 14.48
CA LEU A 737 -25.70 -17.18 13.17
C LEU A 737 -27.23 -17.16 13.03
N CYS A 738 -27.75 -16.43 12.04
CA CYS A 738 -29.18 -16.36 11.77
C CYS A 738 -29.52 -17.14 10.50
N ALA A 739 -30.39 -18.14 10.57
CA ALA A 739 -30.83 -18.91 9.41
C ALA A 739 -32.34 -18.76 9.18
N GLU A 740 -32.73 -18.58 7.93
CA GLU A 740 -34.14 -18.64 7.51
C GLU A 740 -34.51 -20.10 7.18
N LYS A 741 -35.63 -20.60 7.72
CA LYS A 741 -36.14 -21.97 7.55
C LYS A 741 -35.20 -23.05 8.06
N GLU A 742 -34.28 -23.53 7.22
CA GLU A 742 -33.43 -24.69 7.50
C GLU A 742 -31.97 -24.26 7.60
N LEU A 743 -31.29 -24.66 8.68
CA LEU A 743 -29.87 -24.37 8.91
C LEU A 743 -28.99 -25.10 7.88
N SER A 744 -27.89 -24.47 7.46
CA SER A 744 -26.89 -25.10 6.60
C SER A 744 -26.37 -26.42 7.19
N PRO A 745 -26.21 -27.48 6.38
CA PRO A 745 -25.68 -28.77 6.83
C PRO A 745 -24.21 -28.70 7.30
N LEU A 746 -23.53 -27.58 7.02
CA LEU A 746 -22.15 -27.34 7.44
C LEU A 746 -22.04 -26.92 8.91
N ILE A 747 -23.13 -26.41 9.49
CA ILE A 747 -23.15 -25.95 10.88
C ILE A 747 -23.54 -27.12 11.79
N LYS A 748 -22.65 -27.49 12.71
CA LYS A 748 -22.99 -28.39 13.82
C LYS A 748 -23.57 -27.56 14.96
N MET A 749 -24.74 -27.92 15.45
CA MET A 749 -25.35 -27.24 16.60
C MET A 749 -24.41 -27.35 17.81
N PRO A 750 -24.16 -26.25 18.56
CA PRO A 750 -23.48 -26.33 19.83
C PRO A 750 -24.24 -27.29 20.76
N THR A 751 -23.53 -28.09 21.56
CA THR A 751 -24.11 -29.15 22.41
C THR A 751 -24.98 -28.64 23.58
N GLU A 752 -25.19 -27.33 23.70
CA GLU A 752 -26.16 -26.74 24.64
C GLU A 752 -27.37 -26.22 23.88
N ILE A 753 -28.54 -26.68 24.32
CA ILE A 753 -29.87 -26.60 23.68
C ILE A 753 -30.21 -25.14 23.29
N PRO A 754 -30.67 -24.86 22.06
CA PRO A 754 -31.05 -23.50 21.67
C PRO A 754 -32.31 -23.03 22.40
N GLU A 755 -32.34 -21.75 22.79
CA GLU A 755 -33.60 -21.04 22.96
C GLU A 755 -34.35 -21.10 21.61
N LYS A 756 -35.39 -21.93 21.53
CA LYS A 756 -36.42 -21.73 20.51
C LYS A 756 -36.99 -20.34 20.78
N VAL A 757 -36.77 -19.42 19.84
CA VAL A 757 -37.48 -18.15 19.82
C VAL A 757 -38.95 -18.49 19.64
N ASN A 758 -39.73 -18.38 20.72
CA ASN A 758 -41.19 -18.51 20.70
C ASN A 758 -41.83 -17.25 20.13
#